data_AF-A0A4R1IA36-F1
#
_entry.id   AF-A0A4R1IA36-F1
#
_cell.length_a   1.000
_cell.length_b   1.000
_cell.length_c   1.000
_cell.angle_alpha   90.00
_cell.angle_beta   90.00
_cell.angle_gamma   90.00
#
_symmetry.space_group_name_H-M   'P 1'
#
loop_
_entity.id
_entity.type
_entity.pdbx_description
1 polymer ?
#
loop_
_entity_poly.entity_id
_entity_poly.type
_entity_poly.pdbx_seq_one_letter_code
_entity_poly.pdbx_strand_id
1 'polypeptide(L)'
;MKTPLEAIVRTEGEVRLGWAGSTTLMDYLNFEDALSPVLTAMVGGVPVRRVPAKSHSVRMAAIGAIGHTLEGGQVHVWGTGCSPWKNPSAPADRRVAFAPPGHDAMVLHATSGPVAERLMANGGPRPGVYGDPAWLLPRFYRPRIRKKWKLGVILHLSELADRSHEARPLPAFARYQVPDELSDDIHLITTVTPLGVPALKAKLDEILACERIVSMSMHGLIIAEAYGIPCLYFSPLSEPRGLGRLALDPEGPADLRIVDLYLGLGRRHIPAYFQDRGLPTDWPALMDAVDRAWVPAAFDADRLIAAFPFTPSPLKAPSGKSIWDHPVIKGLTLQHDVALLRQQDRDTDTSEPVAKQAPKPAPPTPSPASAKVVGEARPQPSAMVPPTSAPGGMAPGLATLLRMNADRISIPLSWAATTRETPHANLGDTLSALMVAGMAGVTVRRAGFDQPIERMVAVGTIGHNQRNGSLHFWGTGVDAERNPVDPLVRGYVRPADTQFHIHALRGPNSARTLRAAGMEVPDIFGDPVWMLPRFWPMKEVEKTHDLGVILHITELEDRTPEATAKASLRRYGVPDAFKGRIRLINTHCPPTVEAMRAKVAEIVSCRAIVSTSLHGLVIAETYGIPCAWFATYGDGEGRMLDLGNPQHQIDHRMRDFYSGVGRTTLSSYCLDRSKPTDWAAVLSWVHGKWRPLSYDDRPLIRAFPLPLAVSPDEMTWPLPAEIVDRIDY
;
A
#
# COMPACT_ATOMS: atom_id res chain seq x y z
N MET A 1 -20.69 34.48 11.90
CA MET A 1 -20.61 33.34 12.85
C MET A 1 -19.21 32.77 12.77
N LYS A 2 -18.62 32.34 13.89
CA LYS A 2 -17.33 31.61 13.88
C LYS A 2 -17.56 30.26 13.20
N THR A 3 -16.68 29.86 12.29
CA THR A 3 -16.79 28.55 11.63
C THR A 3 -16.60 27.43 12.65
N PRO A 4 -17.16 26.22 12.45
CA PRO A 4 -16.90 25.08 13.32
C PRO A 4 -15.40 24.80 13.48
N LEU A 5 -14.63 24.94 12.40
CA LEU A 5 -13.17 24.86 12.43
C LEU A 5 -12.53 25.93 13.33
N GLU A 6 -12.96 27.20 13.27
CA GLU A 6 -12.42 28.26 14.13
C GLU A 6 -12.69 27.98 15.62
N ALA A 7 -13.85 27.43 15.96
CA ALA A 7 -14.17 27.03 17.32
C ALA A 7 -13.24 25.92 17.83
N ILE A 8 -12.94 24.93 16.98
CA ILE A 8 -12.00 23.84 17.27
C ILE A 8 -10.60 24.40 17.48
N VAL A 9 -10.09 25.24 16.57
CA VAL A 9 -8.74 25.82 16.69
C VAL A 9 -8.58 26.62 17.99
N ARG A 10 -9.60 27.40 18.37
CA ARG A 10 -9.59 28.15 19.64
C ARG A 10 -9.59 27.25 20.88
N THR A 11 -10.22 26.08 20.79
CA THR A 11 -10.38 25.16 21.93
C THR A 11 -9.19 24.22 22.08
N GLU A 12 -8.69 23.68 20.97
CA GLU A 12 -7.60 22.70 20.94
C GLU A 12 -6.21 23.35 20.83
N GLY A 13 -6.14 24.61 20.39
CA GLY A 13 -4.87 25.31 20.17
C GLY A 13 -4.09 24.82 18.95
N GLU A 14 -4.71 24.00 18.09
CA GLU A 14 -4.10 23.45 16.88
C GLU A 14 -5.13 23.28 15.74
N VAL A 15 -4.64 23.19 14.50
CA VAL A 15 -5.48 23.01 13.31
C VAL A 15 -5.54 21.54 12.93
N ARG A 16 -6.76 21.00 12.85
CA ARG A 16 -7.04 19.71 12.23
C ARG A 16 -6.88 19.81 10.70
N LEU A 17 -5.90 19.13 10.13
CA LEU A 17 -5.59 19.23 8.69
C LEU A 17 -5.58 17.86 8.00
N GLY A 18 -6.42 17.70 6.98
CA GLY A 18 -6.38 16.57 6.04
C GLY A 18 -5.43 16.87 4.88
N TRP A 19 -4.31 16.15 4.82
CA TRP A 19 -3.30 16.33 3.77
C TRP A 19 -2.63 15.00 3.36
N ALA A 20 -2.07 14.98 2.15
CA ALA A 20 -1.35 13.84 1.56
C ALA A 20 0.07 13.70 2.14
N GLY A 21 0.15 13.44 3.45
CA GLY A 21 1.43 13.32 4.15
C GLY A 21 2.08 11.96 4.11
N SER A 22 3.38 11.97 4.34
CA SER A 22 4.22 10.78 4.49
C SER A 22 3.67 9.84 5.56
N THR A 23 3.71 8.55 5.29
CA THR A 23 3.30 7.51 6.23
C THR A 23 4.53 6.87 6.84
N THR A 24 4.39 6.11 7.93
CA THR A 24 5.50 5.32 8.49
C THR A 24 6.05 4.25 7.52
N LEU A 25 5.39 4.01 6.37
CA LEU A 25 5.87 3.15 5.29
C LEU A 25 6.75 3.91 4.26
N MET A 26 6.80 5.23 4.32
CA MET A 26 7.56 6.10 3.43
C MET A 26 8.72 6.72 4.21
N ASP A 27 9.94 6.61 3.72
CA ASP A 27 11.15 7.23 4.28
C ASP A 27 11.43 8.64 3.69
N TYR A 28 10.48 9.18 2.94
CA TYR A 28 10.57 10.48 2.28
C TYR A 28 9.28 11.31 2.47
N LEU A 29 9.40 12.61 2.19
CA LEU A 29 8.31 13.56 2.00
C LEU A 29 8.14 13.84 0.51
N ASN A 30 6.91 13.96 0.03
CA ASN A 30 6.67 14.76 -1.16
C ASN A 30 6.80 16.23 -0.73
N PHE A 31 7.80 16.94 -1.24
CA PHE A 31 8.07 18.34 -0.92
C PHE A 31 6.81 19.19 -0.99
N GLU A 32 6.02 18.97 -2.04
CA GLU A 32 4.83 19.72 -2.37
C GLU A 32 3.74 19.56 -1.30
N ASP A 33 3.33 18.32 -1.04
CA ASP A 33 2.29 18.03 -0.06
C ASP A 33 2.73 18.39 1.36
N ALA A 34 4.03 18.28 1.67
CA ALA A 34 4.59 18.61 2.97
C ALA A 34 4.60 20.11 3.29
N LEU A 35 4.42 20.99 2.30
CA LEU A 35 4.21 22.42 2.54
C LEU A 35 2.81 22.73 3.10
N SER A 36 1.84 21.81 2.96
CA SER A 36 0.48 21.95 3.49
C SER A 36 0.46 22.28 5.00
N PRO A 37 0.98 21.41 5.89
CA PRO A 37 1.02 21.72 7.32
C PRO A 37 1.91 22.93 7.66
N VAL A 38 2.97 23.18 6.88
CA VAL A 38 3.87 24.31 7.10
C VAL A 38 3.14 25.63 6.90
N LEU A 39 2.42 25.79 5.79
CA LEU A 39 1.74 27.07 5.49
C LEU A 39 0.47 27.27 6.27
N THR A 40 -0.26 26.20 6.58
CA THR A 40 -1.37 26.29 7.55
C THR A 40 -0.86 26.79 8.90
N ALA A 41 0.26 26.26 9.40
CA ALA A 41 0.86 26.73 10.64
C ALA A 41 1.40 28.17 10.54
N MET A 42 2.07 28.53 9.44
CA MET A 42 2.62 29.86 9.23
C MET A 42 1.53 30.94 9.16
N VAL A 43 0.40 30.70 8.49
CA VAL A 43 -0.69 31.69 8.39
C VAL A 43 -1.60 31.67 9.62
N GLY A 44 -1.90 30.48 10.15
CA GLY A 44 -2.79 30.32 11.30
C GLY A 44 -2.16 30.66 12.64
N GLY A 45 -0.82 30.61 12.76
CA GLY A 45 -0.12 30.95 13.99
C GLY A 45 -0.06 29.85 15.05
N VAL A 46 -0.57 28.66 14.72
CA VAL A 46 -0.78 27.53 15.64
C VAL A 46 -0.27 26.23 15.00
N PRO A 47 0.09 25.20 15.80
CA PRO A 47 0.48 23.90 15.28
C PRO A 47 -0.64 23.21 14.49
N VAL A 48 -0.26 22.17 13.76
CA VAL A 48 -1.16 21.38 12.92
C VAL A 48 -1.16 19.93 13.38
N ARG A 49 -2.35 19.36 13.56
CA ARG A 49 -2.58 17.94 13.74
C ARG A 49 -3.12 17.33 12.45
N ARG A 50 -2.46 16.29 11.95
CA ARG A 50 -2.96 15.56 10.78
C ARG A 50 -4.22 14.78 11.15
N VAL A 51 -5.24 14.90 10.31
CA VAL A 51 -6.50 14.14 10.36
C VAL A 51 -6.60 13.31 9.07
N PRO A 52 -7.15 12.08 9.10
CA PRO A 52 -7.16 11.25 7.91
C PRO A 52 -8.05 11.86 6.82
N ALA A 53 -7.72 11.59 5.55
CA ALA A 53 -8.51 12.08 4.41
C ALA A 53 -9.98 11.63 4.51
N LYS A 54 -10.22 10.43 5.05
CA LYS A 54 -11.54 9.91 5.42
C LYS A 54 -11.72 10.02 6.93
N SER A 55 -12.61 10.88 7.38
CA SER A 55 -12.79 11.21 8.80
C SER A 55 -14.14 11.87 9.03
N HIS A 56 -14.79 11.64 10.17
CA HIS A 56 -15.99 12.38 10.57
C HIS A 56 -15.66 13.73 11.23
N SER A 57 -14.41 13.94 11.62
CA SER A 57 -13.94 15.19 12.21
C SER A 57 -14.03 16.37 11.25
N VAL A 58 -14.46 17.51 11.78
CA VAL A 58 -14.28 18.80 11.12
C VAL A 58 -12.78 19.07 10.95
N ARG A 59 -12.37 19.40 9.72
CA ARG A 59 -10.96 19.61 9.39
C ARG A 59 -10.79 20.59 8.25
N MET A 60 -9.56 21.04 8.06
CA MET A 60 -9.13 21.85 6.94
C MET A 60 -8.44 20.99 5.88
N ALA A 61 -8.45 21.43 4.62
CA ALA A 61 -7.50 20.99 3.60
C ALA A 61 -6.82 22.21 3.00
N ALA A 62 -5.52 22.10 2.78
CA ALA A 62 -4.68 23.15 2.20
C ALA A 62 -3.67 22.52 1.25
N ILE A 63 -3.34 23.20 0.15
CA ILE A 63 -2.32 22.79 -0.84
C ILE A 63 -2.65 21.44 -1.53
N GLY A 64 -2.22 21.30 -2.79
CA GLY A 64 -2.27 20.04 -3.52
C GLY A 64 -3.64 19.65 -4.08
N ALA A 65 -3.65 18.70 -5.01
CA ALA A 65 -4.84 18.29 -5.77
C ALA A 65 -5.61 17.14 -5.09
N ILE A 66 -5.88 17.26 -3.79
CA ILE A 66 -6.38 16.14 -2.96
C ILE A 66 -7.87 16.20 -2.63
N GLY A 67 -8.61 17.20 -3.11
CA GLY A 67 -10.04 17.38 -2.78
C GLY A 67 -10.88 16.14 -3.02
N HIS A 68 -10.61 15.41 -4.11
CA HIS A 68 -11.27 14.16 -4.49
C HIS A 68 -11.04 12.98 -3.53
N THR A 69 -10.06 13.09 -2.62
CA THR A 69 -9.71 12.05 -1.63
C THR A 69 -10.40 12.24 -0.28
N LEU A 70 -10.98 13.42 -0.05
CA LEU A 70 -11.54 13.83 1.23
C LEU A 70 -12.99 13.32 1.35
N GLU A 71 -13.29 12.61 2.45
CA GLU A 71 -14.59 11.97 2.67
C GLU A 71 -14.99 12.04 4.15
N GLY A 72 -16.29 12.24 4.40
CA GLY A 72 -16.83 12.37 5.75
C GLY A 72 -16.47 13.69 6.44
N GLY A 73 -17.25 14.03 7.47
CA GLY A 73 -17.07 15.26 8.25
C GLY A 73 -17.24 16.53 7.42
N GLN A 74 -17.10 17.69 8.08
CA GLN A 74 -17.04 18.97 7.37
C GLN A 74 -15.59 19.33 7.04
N VAL A 75 -15.31 19.66 5.79
CA VAL A 75 -13.99 20.00 5.28
C VAL A 75 -13.97 21.46 4.86
N HIS A 76 -13.09 22.26 5.47
CA HIS A 76 -12.82 23.65 5.08
C HIS A 76 -11.69 23.69 4.06
N VAL A 77 -11.98 24.10 2.84
CA VAL A 77 -11.01 24.10 1.74
C VAL A 77 -10.37 25.47 1.58
N TRP A 78 -9.04 25.52 1.59
CA TRP A 78 -8.25 26.71 1.36
C TRP A 78 -7.10 26.42 0.39
N GLY A 79 -7.37 26.66 -0.89
CA GLY A 79 -6.42 26.57 -1.99
C GLY A 79 -6.08 25.15 -2.47
N THR A 80 -6.76 24.14 -1.93
CA THR A 80 -6.69 22.75 -2.43
C THR A 80 -7.36 22.63 -3.80
N GLY A 81 -6.77 21.82 -4.67
CA GLY A 81 -7.32 21.43 -5.97
C GLY A 81 -8.09 20.10 -5.94
N CYS A 82 -8.79 19.80 -7.04
CA CYS A 82 -9.61 18.59 -7.14
C CYS A 82 -9.45 17.93 -8.52
N SER A 83 -9.50 16.60 -8.53
CA SER A 83 -9.53 15.80 -9.75
C SER A 83 -11.00 15.50 -10.11
N PRO A 84 -11.37 15.48 -11.41
CA PRO A 84 -12.68 15.02 -11.85
C PRO A 84 -12.87 13.51 -11.64
N TRP A 85 -11.82 12.79 -11.24
CA TRP A 85 -11.80 11.37 -10.95
C TRP A 85 -11.53 11.11 -9.47
N LYS A 86 -12.29 10.20 -8.86
CA LYS A 86 -12.06 9.72 -7.48
C LYS A 86 -10.76 8.92 -7.36
N ASN A 87 -10.30 8.32 -8.46
CA ASN A 87 -9.11 7.50 -8.56
C ASN A 87 -8.26 7.93 -9.79
N PRO A 88 -7.68 9.15 -9.80
CA PRO A 88 -7.01 9.69 -10.99
C PRO A 88 -5.81 8.86 -11.47
N SER A 89 -5.18 8.11 -10.57
CA SER A 89 -4.08 7.20 -10.89
C SER A 89 -4.52 5.90 -11.58
N ALA A 90 -5.83 5.63 -11.69
CA ALA A 90 -6.33 4.46 -12.38
C ALA A 90 -6.22 4.59 -13.91
N PRO A 91 -6.09 3.46 -14.64
CA PRO A 91 -6.24 3.41 -16.09
C PRO A 91 -7.55 4.09 -16.54
N ALA A 92 -7.54 4.74 -17.71
CA ALA A 92 -8.63 5.59 -18.17
C ALA A 92 -10.00 4.88 -18.21
N ASP A 93 -10.01 3.60 -18.61
CA ASP A 93 -11.18 2.71 -18.65
C ASP A 93 -11.72 2.32 -17.26
N ARG A 94 -10.96 2.60 -16.20
CA ARG A 94 -11.30 2.29 -14.79
C ARG A 94 -11.45 3.53 -13.91
N ARG A 95 -11.38 4.72 -14.50
CA ARG A 95 -11.57 5.97 -13.75
C ARG A 95 -13.03 6.12 -13.36
N VAL A 96 -13.25 6.40 -12.08
CA VAL A 96 -14.54 6.66 -11.48
C VAL A 96 -14.68 8.16 -11.34
N ALA A 97 -15.76 8.73 -11.87
CA ALA A 97 -16.05 10.15 -11.73
C ALA A 97 -16.11 10.54 -10.25
N PHE A 98 -15.50 11.66 -9.91
CA PHE A 98 -15.61 12.25 -8.58
C PHE A 98 -17.03 12.81 -8.41
N ALA A 99 -17.76 12.27 -7.44
CA ALA A 99 -18.99 12.84 -6.96
C ALA A 99 -18.69 13.55 -5.63
N PRO A 100 -18.83 14.89 -5.57
CA PRO A 100 -18.59 15.61 -4.34
C PRO A 100 -19.60 15.18 -3.25
N PRO A 101 -19.19 15.17 -1.98
CA PRO A 101 -20.11 14.90 -0.86
C PRO A 101 -21.20 15.99 -0.78
N GLY A 102 -22.26 15.76 0.01
CA GLY A 102 -23.40 16.68 0.11
C GLY A 102 -22.98 18.13 0.41
N HIS A 103 -23.81 19.10 0.03
CA HIS A 103 -23.43 20.54 -0.03
C HIS A 103 -22.79 21.13 1.23
N ASP A 104 -23.15 20.67 2.43
CA ASP A 104 -22.58 21.15 3.70
C ASP A 104 -21.27 20.48 4.12
N ALA A 105 -20.83 19.45 3.40
CA ALA A 105 -19.64 18.66 3.72
C ALA A 105 -18.35 19.36 3.29
N MET A 106 -18.37 20.19 2.24
CA MET A 106 -17.20 20.94 1.78
C MET A 106 -17.49 22.44 1.81
N VAL A 107 -16.87 23.16 2.74
CA VAL A 107 -16.95 24.62 2.84
C VAL A 107 -15.76 25.23 2.10
N LEU A 108 -16.02 25.79 0.92
CA LEU A 108 -14.98 26.38 0.09
C LEU A 108 -14.71 27.83 0.52
N HIS A 109 -13.48 28.11 0.94
CA HIS A 109 -13.02 29.48 1.20
C HIS A 109 -12.13 29.98 0.07
N ALA A 110 -11.24 29.12 -0.40
CA ALA A 110 -10.46 29.30 -1.62
C ALA A 110 -10.14 27.93 -2.23
N THR A 111 -9.87 27.87 -3.53
CA THR A 111 -9.44 26.63 -4.23
C THR A 111 -8.21 26.90 -5.09
N SER A 112 -7.56 25.87 -5.64
CA SER A 112 -6.43 26.10 -6.57
C SER A 112 -6.83 26.89 -7.81
N GLY A 113 -8.10 26.75 -8.24
CA GLY A 113 -8.65 27.38 -9.41
C GLY A 113 -10.14 27.06 -9.64
N PRO A 114 -10.73 27.62 -10.70
CA PRO A 114 -12.17 27.56 -10.95
C PRO A 114 -12.69 26.15 -11.29
N VAL A 115 -11.85 25.25 -11.81
CA VAL A 115 -12.24 23.86 -12.08
C VAL A 115 -12.39 23.11 -10.75
N ALA A 116 -11.44 23.26 -9.83
CA ALA A 116 -11.53 22.67 -8.51
C ALA A 116 -12.75 23.17 -7.73
N GLU A 117 -13.04 24.48 -7.79
CA GLU A 117 -14.26 25.06 -7.21
C GLU A 117 -15.52 24.43 -7.80
N ARG A 118 -15.61 24.36 -9.13
CA ARG A 118 -16.76 23.75 -9.83
C ARG A 118 -17.00 22.30 -9.39
N LEU A 119 -15.93 21.52 -9.26
CA LEU A 119 -16.00 20.11 -8.87
C LEU A 119 -16.42 19.92 -7.41
N MET A 120 -15.94 20.77 -6.49
CA MET A 120 -16.17 20.58 -5.05
C MET A 120 -17.43 21.30 -4.53
N ALA A 121 -17.90 22.37 -5.19
CA ALA A 121 -19.00 23.18 -4.66
C ALA A 121 -20.31 22.40 -4.52
N ASN A 122 -20.59 21.43 -5.40
CA ASN A 122 -21.81 20.60 -5.38
C ASN A 122 -23.13 21.39 -5.17
N GLY A 123 -23.28 22.52 -5.86
CA GLY A 123 -24.44 23.42 -5.69
C GLY A 123 -24.34 24.40 -4.53
N GLY A 124 -23.31 24.31 -3.70
CA GLY A 124 -22.97 25.26 -2.64
C GLY A 124 -22.28 26.54 -3.14
N PRO A 125 -21.95 27.46 -2.21
CA PRO A 125 -21.34 28.74 -2.54
C PRO A 125 -20.00 28.61 -3.26
N ARG A 126 -19.77 29.51 -4.21
CA ARG A 126 -18.54 29.63 -4.98
C ARG A 126 -17.85 30.96 -4.63
N PRO A 127 -16.83 30.96 -3.74
CA PRO A 127 -16.21 32.20 -3.27
C PRO A 127 -15.47 32.97 -4.36
N GLY A 128 -15.08 32.32 -5.47
CA GLY A 128 -14.32 32.94 -6.54
C GLY A 128 -12.93 33.42 -6.10
N VAL A 129 -12.38 32.80 -5.04
CA VAL A 129 -11.03 33.05 -4.53
C VAL A 129 -10.15 31.87 -4.92
N TYR A 130 -9.07 32.15 -5.65
CA TYR A 130 -8.20 31.13 -6.21
C TYR A 130 -6.74 31.36 -5.82
N GLY A 131 -6.03 30.27 -5.58
CA GLY A 131 -4.61 30.29 -5.28
C GLY A 131 -4.18 29.14 -4.39
N ASP A 132 -3.07 28.51 -4.73
CA ASP A 132 -2.39 27.57 -3.83
C ASP A 132 -1.67 28.34 -2.70
N PRO A 133 -1.76 27.93 -1.43
CA PRO A 133 -1.10 28.62 -0.33
C PRO A 133 0.41 28.77 -0.51
N ALA A 134 1.09 27.90 -1.27
CA ALA A 134 2.53 27.99 -1.54
C ALA A 134 2.96 29.35 -2.11
N TRP A 135 2.05 30.10 -2.74
CA TRP A 135 2.26 31.50 -3.15
C TRP A 135 2.62 32.45 -2.00
N LEU A 136 2.28 32.09 -0.76
CA LEU A 136 2.54 32.89 0.43
C LEU A 136 3.94 32.68 1.00
N LEU A 137 4.71 31.69 0.52
CA LEU A 137 6.08 31.41 0.99
C LEU A 137 6.98 32.67 1.05
N PRO A 138 6.99 33.56 0.03
CA PRO A 138 7.79 34.78 0.09
C PRO A 138 7.40 35.73 1.22
N ARG A 139 6.21 35.65 1.82
CA ARG A 139 5.87 36.48 3.00
C ARG A 139 6.60 36.01 4.27
N PHE A 140 6.99 34.74 4.32
CA PHE A 140 7.60 34.12 5.49
C PHE A 140 9.09 33.88 5.34
N TYR A 141 9.55 33.61 4.11
CA TYR A 141 10.92 33.20 3.86
C TYR A 141 11.51 33.89 2.62
N ARG A 142 12.39 34.88 2.86
CA ARG A 142 13.14 35.60 1.80
C ARG A 142 14.65 35.55 2.09
N PRO A 143 15.28 34.38 1.94
CA PRO A 143 16.71 34.25 2.17
C PRO A 143 17.51 35.01 1.10
N ARG A 144 18.75 35.39 1.42
CA ARG A 144 19.73 35.81 0.41
C ARG A 144 20.48 34.57 -0.07
N ILE A 145 20.12 34.07 -1.25
CA ILE A 145 20.71 32.86 -1.83
C ILE A 145 21.56 33.24 -3.04
N ARG A 146 22.79 32.72 -3.08
CA ARG A 146 23.65 32.81 -4.27
C ARG A 146 23.13 31.86 -5.34
N LYS A 147 22.89 32.36 -6.55
CA LYS A 147 22.54 31.52 -7.69
C LYS A 147 23.69 30.55 -8.01
N LYS A 148 23.34 29.29 -8.28
CA LYS A 148 24.28 28.19 -8.53
C LYS A 148 24.12 27.62 -9.94
N TRP A 149 22.88 27.57 -10.44
CA TRP A 149 22.55 26.93 -11.71
C TRP A 149 21.77 27.88 -12.61
N LYS A 150 22.09 27.88 -13.90
CA LYS A 150 21.38 28.67 -14.92
C LYS A 150 19.96 28.19 -15.14
N LEU A 151 19.73 26.88 -14.99
CA LEU A 151 18.42 26.25 -15.13
C LEU A 151 18.21 25.14 -14.09
N GLY A 152 17.13 25.23 -13.33
CA GLY A 152 16.59 24.12 -12.55
C GLY A 152 15.47 23.42 -13.31
N VAL A 153 15.49 22.09 -13.34
CA VAL A 153 14.47 21.25 -13.96
C VAL A 153 13.78 20.46 -12.86
N ILE A 154 12.55 20.81 -12.51
CA ILE A 154 11.81 20.15 -11.43
C ILE A 154 10.95 19.02 -12.03
N LEU A 155 11.28 17.78 -11.64
CA LEU A 155 10.60 16.58 -12.10
C LEU A 155 9.38 16.27 -11.23
N HIS A 156 8.29 15.84 -11.85
CA HIS A 156 7.15 15.30 -11.11
C HIS A 156 7.47 13.87 -10.63
N LEU A 157 6.84 13.42 -9.54
CA LEU A 157 7.04 12.07 -8.98
C LEU A 157 6.81 10.93 -9.98
N SER A 158 5.96 11.13 -10.97
CA SER A 158 5.70 10.14 -12.03
C SER A 158 6.83 10.03 -13.07
N GLU A 159 7.80 10.95 -13.04
CA GLU A 159 8.90 11.02 -14.00
C GLU A 159 10.23 10.52 -13.43
N LEU A 160 10.23 10.20 -12.13
CA LEU A 160 11.37 9.62 -11.43
C LEU A 160 11.33 8.09 -11.52
N ALA A 161 12.50 7.48 -11.73
CA ALA A 161 12.69 6.03 -11.75
C ALA A 161 12.49 5.40 -10.36
N ASP A 162 12.75 6.16 -9.31
CA ASP A 162 12.64 5.70 -7.92
C ASP A 162 12.15 6.83 -6.98
N ARG A 163 12.26 6.58 -5.66
CA ARG A 163 11.98 7.56 -4.60
C ARG A 163 13.27 7.95 -3.87
N SER A 164 14.38 8.06 -4.58
CA SER A 164 15.62 8.60 -4.02
C SER A 164 15.54 10.12 -3.84
N HIS A 165 16.41 10.65 -2.97
CA HIS A 165 16.56 12.10 -2.73
C HIS A 165 17.35 12.81 -3.83
N GLU A 166 17.85 12.05 -4.81
CA GLU A 166 18.51 12.55 -6.02
C GLU A 166 17.52 12.52 -7.19
N ALA A 167 17.65 13.44 -8.13
CA ALA A 167 16.81 13.41 -9.32
C ALA A 167 17.30 12.30 -10.26
N ARG A 168 16.57 11.19 -10.29
CA ARG A 168 16.79 10.06 -11.20
C ARG A 168 15.61 9.91 -12.14
N PRO A 169 15.65 10.54 -13.33
CA PRO A 169 14.57 10.44 -14.31
C PRO A 169 14.39 9.00 -14.80
N LEU A 170 13.18 8.66 -15.26
CA LEU A 170 12.95 7.39 -15.97
C LEU A 170 13.87 7.29 -17.21
N PRO A 171 14.53 6.14 -17.47
CA PRO A 171 15.49 6.01 -18.58
C PRO A 171 14.91 6.32 -19.96
N ALA A 172 13.60 6.11 -20.15
CA ALA A 172 12.91 6.41 -21.40
C ALA A 172 12.75 7.92 -21.68
N PHE A 173 13.01 8.79 -20.70
CA PHE A 173 12.79 10.23 -20.81
C PHE A 173 14.08 10.95 -21.18
N ALA A 174 14.49 10.83 -22.45
CA ALA A 174 15.69 11.45 -22.99
C ALA A 174 15.74 12.97 -22.79
N ARG A 175 14.59 13.63 -22.58
CA ARG A 175 14.52 15.07 -22.26
C ARG A 175 15.31 15.50 -21.02
N TYR A 176 15.62 14.57 -20.11
CA TYR A 176 16.38 14.88 -18.90
C TYR A 176 17.87 14.54 -19.01
N GLN A 177 18.34 14.09 -20.18
CA GLN A 177 19.75 13.85 -20.39
C GLN A 177 20.48 15.21 -20.50
N VAL A 178 21.28 15.49 -19.47
CA VAL A 178 22.14 16.67 -19.39
C VAL A 178 23.53 16.26 -19.89
N PRO A 179 24.05 16.85 -20.99
CA PRO A 179 25.43 16.64 -21.41
C PRO A 179 26.42 17.08 -20.33
N ASP A 180 27.56 16.39 -20.22
CA ASP A 180 28.59 16.69 -19.20
C ASP A 180 29.05 18.16 -19.24
N GLU A 181 29.11 18.77 -20.44
CA GLU A 181 29.47 20.19 -20.61
C GLU A 181 28.47 21.18 -20.01
N LEU A 182 27.25 20.74 -19.69
CA LEU A 182 26.19 21.54 -19.07
C LEU A 182 25.86 21.11 -17.63
N SER A 183 26.59 20.15 -17.05
CA SER A 183 26.30 19.62 -15.71
C SER A 183 26.41 20.66 -14.59
N ASP A 184 27.24 21.69 -14.78
CA ASP A 184 27.40 22.80 -13.83
C ASP A 184 26.30 23.87 -14.00
N ASP A 185 25.66 23.92 -15.17
CA ASP A 185 24.65 24.92 -15.51
C ASP A 185 23.22 24.43 -15.26
N ILE A 186 22.98 23.12 -15.40
CA ILE A 186 21.64 22.51 -15.40
C ILE A 186 21.51 21.55 -14.24
N HIS A 187 20.52 21.81 -13.38
CA HIS A 187 20.28 21.03 -12.18
C HIS A 187 18.93 20.34 -12.21
N LEU A 188 18.94 19.01 -12.18
CA LEU A 188 17.72 18.22 -12.06
C LEU A 188 17.29 18.17 -10.58
N ILE A 189 16.04 18.52 -10.31
CA ILE A 189 15.49 18.62 -8.97
C ILE A 189 14.34 17.63 -8.81
N THR A 190 14.47 16.73 -7.83
CA THR A 190 13.40 15.84 -7.38
C THR A 190 12.54 16.52 -6.31
N THR A 191 11.25 16.22 -6.30
CA THR A 191 10.31 16.60 -5.23
C THR A 191 10.37 15.66 -4.02
N VAL A 192 11.05 14.52 -4.15
CA VAL A 192 11.30 13.59 -3.05
C VAL A 192 12.31 14.21 -2.09
N THR A 193 11.88 14.46 -0.86
CA THR A 193 12.66 15.19 0.15
C THR A 193 12.85 14.33 1.39
N PRO A 194 14.04 14.32 2.02
CA PRO A 194 14.22 13.64 3.29
C PRO A 194 13.21 14.07 4.35
N LEU A 195 12.95 13.21 5.33
CA LEU A 195 12.06 13.53 6.45
C LEU A 195 12.58 14.74 7.25
N GLY A 196 11.67 15.66 7.54
CA GLY A 196 11.90 16.76 8.47
C GLY A 196 11.94 18.14 7.84
N VAL A 197 11.65 19.12 8.69
CA VAL A 197 11.59 20.55 8.34
C VAL A 197 12.91 21.10 7.76
N PRO A 198 14.11 20.74 8.27
CA PRO A 198 15.36 21.22 7.69
C PRO A 198 15.54 20.80 6.23
N ALA A 199 15.06 19.61 5.85
CA ALA A 199 15.13 19.12 4.48
C ALA A 199 14.16 19.88 3.56
N LEU A 200 12.95 20.21 4.02
CA LEU A 200 12.02 21.08 3.28
C LEU A 200 12.64 22.46 3.01
N LYS A 201 13.27 23.06 4.03
CA LYS A 201 14.01 24.33 3.85
C LYS A 201 15.13 24.17 2.82
N ALA A 202 15.93 23.12 2.92
CA ALA A 202 17.05 22.88 2.01
C ALA A 202 16.57 22.70 0.56
N LYS A 203 15.46 21.98 0.35
CA LYS A 203 14.83 21.80 -0.96
C LYS A 203 14.30 23.12 -1.54
N LEU A 204 13.70 23.98 -0.70
CA LEU A 204 13.32 25.32 -1.13
C LEU A 204 14.55 26.15 -1.51
N ASP A 205 15.61 26.13 -0.68
CA ASP A 205 16.85 26.87 -0.97
C ASP A 205 17.51 26.40 -2.29
N GLU A 206 17.44 25.11 -2.58
CA GLU A 206 17.91 24.51 -3.84
C GLU A 206 17.15 25.07 -5.05
N ILE A 207 15.82 25.13 -4.99
CA ILE A 207 14.99 25.75 -6.05
C ILE A 207 15.34 27.24 -6.20
N LEU A 208 15.46 27.97 -5.09
CA LEU A 208 15.77 29.40 -5.09
C LEU A 208 17.19 29.71 -5.61
N ALA A 209 18.10 28.73 -5.61
CA ALA A 209 19.43 28.86 -6.17
C ALA A 209 19.48 28.78 -7.70
N CYS A 210 18.36 28.50 -8.38
CA CYS A 210 18.29 28.47 -9.85
C CYS A 210 17.95 29.86 -10.42
N GLU A 211 18.56 30.23 -11.55
CA GLU A 211 18.21 31.48 -12.27
C GLU A 211 16.89 31.36 -13.03
N ARG A 212 16.60 30.18 -13.57
CA ARG A 212 15.37 29.83 -14.30
C ARG A 212 14.84 28.50 -13.80
N ILE A 213 13.54 28.27 -13.95
CA ILE A 213 12.90 26.99 -13.63
C ILE A 213 12.07 26.50 -14.83
N VAL A 214 12.22 25.24 -15.17
CA VAL A 214 11.22 24.53 -15.96
C VAL A 214 10.67 23.39 -15.12
N SER A 215 9.37 23.15 -15.19
CA SER A 215 8.74 22.18 -14.30
C SER A 215 7.58 21.46 -14.97
N MET A 216 7.50 20.16 -14.68
CA MET A 216 6.32 19.32 -14.89
C MET A 216 5.44 19.22 -13.64
N SER A 217 5.95 19.66 -12.50
CA SER A 217 5.22 19.81 -11.25
C SER A 217 4.50 21.17 -11.18
N MET A 218 3.25 21.15 -10.72
CA MET A 218 2.47 22.36 -10.43
C MET A 218 3.16 23.24 -9.37
N HIS A 219 3.62 22.66 -8.26
CA HIS A 219 4.23 23.44 -7.19
C HIS A 219 5.62 23.94 -7.55
N GLY A 220 6.35 23.24 -8.43
CA GLY A 220 7.58 23.78 -9.01
C GLY A 220 7.34 25.11 -9.73
N LEU A 221 6.25 25.23 -10.48
CA LEU A 221 5.84 26.48 -11.12
C LEU A 221 5.34 27.51 -10.09
N ILE A 222 4.50 27.10 -9.14
CA ILE A 222 3.99 28.02 -8.09
C ILE A 222 5.14 28.66 -7.31
N ILE A 223 6.14 27.88 -6.90
CA ILE A 223 7.29 28.39 -6.15
C ILE A 223 8.11 29.35 -7.02
N ALA A 224 8.40 28.98 -8.27
CA ALA A 224 9.13 29.85 -9.17
C ALA A 224 8.40 31.18 -9.38
N GLU A 225 7.11 31.14 -9.71
CA GLU A 225 6.30 32.33 -9.91
C GLU A 225 6.20 33.20 -8.63
N ALA A 226 5.98 32.58 -7.45
CA ALA A 226 5.86 33.29 -6.18
C ALA A 226 7.15 34.05 -5.82
N TYR A 227 8.31 33.46 -6.09
CA TYR A 227 9.60 34.09 -5.85
C TYR A 227 10.11 34.95 -7.01
N GLY A 228 9.36 35.04 -8.11
CA GLY A 228 9.74 35.80 -9.30
C GLY A 228 10.93 35.21 -10.05
N ILE A 229 11.09 33.88 -10.01
CA ILE A 229 12.08 33.15 -10.81
C ILE A 229 11.46 32.89 -12.18
N PRO A 230 12.10 33.33 -13.28
CA PRO A 230 11.62 33.04 -14.63
C PRO A 230 11.34 31.56 -14.84
N CYS A 231 10.13 31.23 -15.31
CA CYS A 231 9.76 29.82 -15.47
C CYS A 231 8.81 29.51 -16.63
N LEU A 232 8.87 28.26 -17.10
CA LEU A 232 7.91 27.72 -18.07
C LEU A 232 7.41 26.33 -17.66
N TYR A 233 6.16 26.03 -18.00
CA TYR A 233 5.65 24.67 -17.97
C TYR A 233 6.35 23.83 -19.04
N PHE A 234 6.98 22.72 -18.63
CA PHE A 234 7.75 21.86 -19.53
C PHE A 234 6.89 20.76 -20.16
N SER A 235 5.83 21.17 -20.84
CA SER A 235 4.77 20.31 -21.40
C SER A 235 5.31 19.07 -22.14
N PRO A 236 4.73 17.87 -21.90
CA PRO A 236 5.10 16.65 -22.60
C PRO A 236 4.40 16.51 -23.97
N LEU A 237 3.57 17.49 -24.34
CA LEU A 237 2.87 17.52 -25.62
C LEU A 237 3.89 17.75 -26.74
N SER A 238 3.75 16.99 -27.83
CA SER A 238 4.75 16.94 -28.91
C SER A 238 4.65 18.11 -29.90
N GLU A 239 3.51 18.82 -29.96
CA GLU A 239 3.26 19.90 -30.91
C GLU A 239 2.62 21.15 -30.24
N PRO A 240 3.04 22.38 -30.62
CA PRO A 240 4.21 22.68 -31.45
C PRO A 240 5.51 22.35 -30.71
N ARG A 241 6.60 21.91 -31.35
CA ARG A 241 7.87 21.67 -30.64
C ARG A 241 8.55 22.99 -30.21
N GLY A 242 9.02 23.05 -28.95
CA GLY A 242 9.74 24.19 -28.39
C GLY A 242 8.83 25.22 -27.70
N LEU A 243 9.20 26.50 -27.73
CA LEU A 243 8.38 27.56 -27.15
C LEU A 243 7.06 27.70 -27.91
N GLY A 244 5.95 27.57 -27.19
CA GLY A 244 4.62 27.75 -27.74
C GLY A 244 3.67 28.41 -26.75
N ARG A 245 2.42 28.54 -27.19
CA ARG A 245 1.34 29.09 -26.38
C ARG A 245 0.33 27.99 -26.06
N LEU A 246 0.24 27.60 -24.80
CA LEU A 246 -0.71 26.61 -24.32
C LEU A 246 -2.05 27.27 -24.03
N ALA A 247 -3.12 26.81 -24.67
CA ALA A 247 -4.48 27.16 -24.29
C ALA A 247 -4.87 26.44 -22.98
N LEU A 248 -5.46 27.17 -22.04
CA LEU A 248 -5.89 26.64 -20.75
C LEU A 248 -7.33 26.11 -20.86
N ASP A 249 -7.47 24.97 -21.52
CA ASP A 249 -8.74 24.25 -21.67
C ASP A 249 -8.83 23.11 -20.63
N PRO A 250 -9.81 23.14 -19.71
CA PRO A 250 -10.04 22.05 -18.74
C PRO A 250 -10.30 20.68 -19.36
N GLU A 251 -10.80 20.64 -20.59
CA GLU A 251 -11.07 19.39 -21.33
C GLU A 251 -9.95 19.06 -22.33
N GLY A 252 -8.89 19.89 -22.35
CA GLY A 252 -7.74 19.74 -23.21
C GLY A 252 -6.73 18.68 -22.73
N PRO A 253 -5.66 18.44 -23.51
CA PRO A 253 -4.69 17.39 -23.22
C PRO A 253 -3.63 17.79 -22.17
N ALA A 254 -3.65 19.03 -21.70
CA ALA A 254 -2.70 19.53 -20.70
C ALA A 254 -3.02 18.99 -19.30
N ASP A 255 -2.02 19.02 -18.41
CA ASP A 255 -2.24 18.65 -17.02
C ASP A 255 -3.25 19.61 -16.36
N LEU A 256 -4.39 19.07 -15.94
CA LEU A 256 -5.49 19.83 -15.39
C LEU A 256 -5.09 20.67 -14.17
N ARG A 257 -4.08 20.24 -13.40
CA ARG A 257 -3.59 20.97 -12.23
C ARG A 257 -2.93 22.29 -12.65
N ILE A 258 -2.16 22.27 -13.73
CA ILE A 258 -1.53 23.46 -14.32
C ILE A 258 -2.60 24.36 -14.94
N VAL A 259 -3.55 23.77 -15.66
CA VAL A 259 -4.67 24.50 -16.28
C VAL A 259 -5.49 25.23 -15.22
N ASP A 260 -5.92 24.54 -14.17
CA ASP A 260 -6.74 25.09 -13.10
C ASP A 260 -6.02 26.23 -12.36
N LEU A 261 -4.74 26.05 -12.03
CA LEU A 261 -3.91 27.08 -11.40
C LEU A 261 -3.90 28.39 -12.20
N TYR A 262 -3.54 28.34 -13.48
CA TYR A 262 -3.40 29.55 -14.28
C TYR A 262 -4.74 30.16 -14.72
N LEU A 263 -5.81 29.35 -14.83
CA LEU A 263 -7.17 29.88 -14.93
C LEU A 263 -7.55 30.67 -13.68
N GLY A 264 -7.16 30.19 -12.49
CA GLY A 264 -7.34 30.90 -11.22
C GLY A 264 -6.62 32.26 -11.18
N LEU A 265 -5.51 32.40 -11.90
CA LEU A 265 -4.79 33.67 -12.11
C LEU A 265 -5.39 34.54 -13.22
N GLY A 266 -6.55 34.17 -13.77
CA GLY A 266 -7.23 34.91 -14.83
C GLY A 266 -6.59 34.79 -16.21
N ARG A 267 -5.62 33.87 -16.39
CA ARG A 267 -5.03 33.61 -17.71
C ARG A 267 -5.95 32.68 -18.50
N ARG A 268 -5.96 32.83 -19.82
CA ARG A 268 -6.60 31.86 -20.75
C ARG A 268 -5.58 31.05 -21.54
N HIS A 269 -4.32 31.51 -21.52
CA HIS A 269 -3.20 30.91 -22.20
C HIS A 269 -1.94 31.21 -21.40
N ILE A 270 -0.94 30.33 -21.48
CA ILE A 270 0.40 30.55 -20.92
C ILE A 270 1.47 30.23 -21.97
N PRO A 271 2.65 30.85 -21.89
CA PRO A 271 3.81 30.29 -22.58
C PRO A 271 4.17 28.95 -21.94
N ALA A 272 4.51 27.98 -22.78
CA ALA A 272 5.00 26.67 -22.36
C ALA A 272 6.07 26.19 -23.32
N TYR A 273 6.95 25.31 -22.84
CA TYR A 273 7.89 24.62 -23.70
C TYR A 273 7.42 23.19 -23.92
N PHE A 274 7.11 22.88 -25.17
CA PHE A 274 6.49 21.64 -25.62
C PHE A 274 7.57 20.69 -26.14
N GLN A 275 7.69 19.54 -25.51
CA GLN A 275 8.65 18.54 -25.94
C GLN A 275 8.18 17.14 -25.54
N ASP A 276 8.18 16.23 -26.51
CA ASP A 276 8.00 14.81 -26.25
C ASP A 276 9.07 14.29 -25.28
N ARG A 277 8.68 13.39 -24.37
CA ARG A 277 9.60 12.92 -23.33
C ARG A 277 10.79 12.13 -23.86
N GLY A 278 10.62 11.44 -24.98
CA GLY A 278 11.65 10.61 -25.61
C GLY A 278 12.66 11.41 -26.43
N LEU A 279 12.49 12.73 -26.57
CA LEU A 279 13.43 13.56 -27.32
C LEU A 279 14.42 14.28 -26.39
N PRO A 280 15.71 14.36 -26.77
CA PRO A 280 16.70 15.14 -26.03
C PRO A 280 16.36 16.62 -26.07
N THR A 281 16.71 17.32 -25.00
CA THR A 281 16.42 18.75 -24.83
C THR A 281 17.50 19.61 -25.47
N ASP A 282 17.08 20.60 -26.25
CA ASP A 282 17.93 21.72 -26.64
C ASP A 282 17.96 22.72 -25.48
N TRP A 283 18.96 22.56 -24.61
CA TRP A 283 19.06 23.31 -23.37
C TRP A 283 19.26 24.83 -23.56
N PRO A 284 20.12 25.31 -24.48
CA PRO A 284 20.20 26.73 -24.81
C PRO A 284 18.87 27.30 -25.29
N ALA A 285 18.18 26.61 -26.21
CA ALA A 285 16.88 27.07 -26.71
C ALA A 285 15.80 27.08 -25.62
N LEU A 286 15.85 26.13 -24.67
CA LEU A 286 14.95 26.08 -23.53
C LEU A 286 15.17 27.26 -22.58
N MET A 287 16.42 27.59 -22.25
CA MET A 287 16.74 28.76 -21.41
C MET A 287 16.32 30.07 -22.07
N ASP A 288 16.64 30.24 -23.36
CA ASP A 288 16.22 31.40 -24.15
C ASP A 288 14.69 31.50 -24.28
N ALA A 289 13.99 30.38 -24.39
CA ALA A 289 12.53 30.36 -24.36
C ALA A 289 11.97 30.89 -23.04
N VAL A 290 12.55 30.50 -21.90
CA VAL A 290 12.15 31.02 -20.58
C VAL A 290 12.34 32.53 -20.53
N ASP A 291 13.52 33.02 -20.94
CA ASP A 291 13.86 34.45 -20.89
C ASP A 291 12.95 35.32 -21.76
N ARG A 292 12.60 34.84 -22.96
CA ARG A 292 11.77 35.60 -23.90
C ARG A 292 10.29 35.60 -23.54
N ALA A 293 9.81 34.55 -22.88
CA ALA A 293 8.37 34.32 -22.78
C ALA A 293 7.80 34.51 -21.38
N TRP A 294 8.57 34.28 -20.32
CA TRP A 294 8.04 34.40 -18.97
C TRP A 294 7.76 35.86 -18.61
N VAL A 295 6.60 36.08 -18.01
CA VAL A 295 6.20 37.35 -17.41
C VAL A 295 5.62 37.08 -16.02
N PRO A 296 5.99 37.89 -15.00
CA PRO A 296 5.51 37.71 -13.64
C PRO A 296 3.99 37.58 -13.58
N ALA A 297 3.51 36.56 -12.88
CA ALA A 297 2.08 36.45 -12.59
C ALA A 297 1.64 37.43 -11.50
N ALA A 298 0.51 38.10 -11.72
CA ALA A 298 -0.16 38.88 -10.69
C ALA A 298 -0.94 37.93 -9.78
N PHE A 299 -0.63 37.95 -8.49
CA PHE A 299 -1.30 37.13 -7.49
C PHE A 299 -1.68 37.96 -6.26
N ASP A 300 -2.96 37.93 -5.87
CA ASP A 300 -3.47 38.66 -4.71
C ASP A 300 -3.36 37.81 -3.44
N ALA A 301 -2.18 37.88 -2.83
CA ALA A 301 -1.88 37.15 -1.60
C ALA A 301 -2.71 37.61 -0.39
N ASP A 302 -3.14 38.88 -0.35
CA ASP A 302 -3.97 39.39 0.74
C ASP A 302 -5.39 38.83 0.65
N ARG A 303 -5.94 38.72 -0.57
CA ARG A 303 -7.23 38.08 -0.79
C ARG A 303 -7.21 36.59 -0.42
N LEU A 304 -6.13 35.87 -0.71
CA LEU A 304 -6.01 34.47 -0.29
C LEU A 304 -5.94 34.34 1.24
N ILE A 305 -5.20 35.22 1.93
CA ILE A 305 -5.12 35.24 3.41
C ILE A 305 -6.46 35.66 4.03
N ALA A 306 -7.17 36.61 3.44
CA ALA A 306 -8.50 37.03 3.90
C ALA A 306 -9.53 35.89 3.80
N ALA A 307 -9.34 34.98 2.85
CA ALA A 307 -10.12 33.76 2.70
C ALA A 307 -9.62 32.59 3.57
N PHE A 308 -8.71 32.81 4.53
CA PHE A 308 -8.30 31.75 5.44
C PHE A 308 -9.49 31.34 6.34
N PRO A 309 -9.73 30.04 6.63
CA PRO A 309 -10.99 29.57 7.25
C PRO A 309 -11.29 30.03 8.68
N PHE A 310 -10.33 30.70 9.33
CA PHE A 310 -10.43 31.28 10.66
C PHE A 310 -9.53 32.51 10.74
N THR A 311 -9.59 33.27 11.83
CA THR A 311 -8.82 34.51 11.99
C THR A 311 -7.31 34.25 11.80
N PRO A 312 -6.64 34.78 10.75
CA PRO A 312 -5.21 34.59 10.53
C PRO A 312 -4.39 35.20 11.67
N SER A 313 -3.33 34.50 12.07
CA SER A 313 -2.35 35.00 13.05
C SER A 313 -0.94 34.66 12.60
N PRO A 314 -0.44 35.29 11.51
CA PRO A 314 0.77 34.83 10.86
C PRO A 314 1.99 34.80 11.77
N LEU A 315 2.73 33.69 11.74
CA LEU A 315 3.97 33.52 12.48
C LEU A 315 5.02 34.53 12.04
N LYS A 316 5.81 35.00 13.00
CA LYS A 316 6.99 35.83 12.76
C LYS A 316 8.23 35.01 13.07
N ALA A 317 9.27 35.16 12.25
CA ALA A 317 10.54 34.52 12.53
C ALA A 317 11.09 34.99 13.90
N PRO A 318 11.67 34.09 14.71
CA PRO A 318 12.34 34.50 15.95
C PRO A 318 13.47 35.50 15.65
N SER A 319 13.77 36.40 16.61
CA SER A 319 14.81 37.42 16.43
C SER A 319 16.15 36.79 15.99
N GLY A 320 16.70 37.28 14.88
CA GLY A 320 17.96 36.81 14.31
C GLY A 320 17.93 35.39 13.70
N LYS A 321 16.75 34.76 13.57
CA LYS A 321 16.60 33.40 13.04
C LYS A 321 15.66 33.36 11.83
N SER A 322 15.58 32.20 11.17
CA SER A 322 14.65 31.97 10.07
C SER A 322 13.26 31.60 10.58
N ILE A 323 12.23 31.74 9.75
CA ILE A 323 10.89 31.22 10.06
C ILE A 323 10.91 29.70 10.28
N TRP A 324 11.82 28.98 9.62
CA TRP A 324 12.03 27.54 9.79
C TRP A 324 12.54 27.17 11.19
N ASP A 325 13.07 28.13 11.95
CA ASP A 325 13.52 27.94 13.34
C ASP A 325 12.40 28.18 14.36
N HIS A 326 11.22 28.63 13.91
CA HIS A 326 10.09 28.88 14.80
C HIS A 326 9.64 27.58 15.48
N PRO A 327 9.40 27.56 16.81
CA PRO A 327 9.07 26.33 17.55
C PRO A 327 7.89 25.55 16.97
N VAL A 328 6.83 26.26 16.55
CA VAL A 328 5.66 25.65 15.89
C VAL A 328 6.05 24.92 14.61
N ILE A 329 6.94 25.50 13.80
CA ILE A 329 7.38 24.90 12.53
C ILE A 329 8.31 23.72 12.80
N LYS A 330 9.30 23.87 13.69
CA LYS A 330 10.20 22.77 14.08
C LYS A 330 9.47 21.59 14.71
N GLY A 331 8.37 21.84 15.42
CA GLY A 331 7.57 20.83 16.09
C GLY A 331 6.57 20.10 15.18
N LEU A 332 6.53 20.41 13.88
CA LEU A 332 5.61 19.72 12.96
C LEU A 332 5.99 18.25 12.79
N THR A 333 5.04 17.38 13.09
CA THR A 333 5.09 15.98 12.69
C THR A 333 4.74 15.87 11.20
N LEU A 334 5.67 15.37 10.38
CA LEU A 334 5.49 15.29 8.91
C LEU A 334 5.29 13.84 8.41
N GLN A 335 5.54 12.86 9.27
CA GLN A 335 5.34 11.44 9.00
C GLN A 335 4.42 10.85 10.07
N HIS A 336 3.41 10.08 9.67
CA HIS A 336 2.41 9.56 10.60
C HIS A 336 2.13 8.08 10.38
N ASP A 337 1.85 7.37 11.46
CA ASP A 337 1.28 6.03 11.44
C ASP A 337 -0.22 6.16 11.11
N VAL A 338 -0.63 5.70 9.92
CA VAL A 338 -2.00 5.89 9.43
C VAL A 338 -3.01 5.08 10.25
N ALA A 339 -2.60 3.94 10.81
CA ALA A 339 -3.47 3.13 11.66
C ALA A 339 -3.73 3.84 12.98
N LEU A 340 -2.67 4.33 13.63
CA LEU A 340 -2.78 5.13 14.85
C LEU A 340 -3.60 6.40 14.62
N LEU A 341 -3.38 7.08 13.50
CA LEU A 341 -4.09 8.31 13.16
C LEU A 341 -5.59 8.08 12.91
N ARG A 342 -5.98 6.93 12.35
CA ARG A 342 -7.39 6.52 12.24
C ARG A 342 -7.99 6.10 13.57
N GLN A 343 -7.20 5.47 14.43
CA GLN A 343 -7.64 5.11 15.78
C GLN A 343 -7.91 6.38 16.61
N GLN A 344 -6.95 7.30 16.64
CA GLN A 344 -7.09 8.59 17.31
C GLN A 344 -8.32 9.36 16.84
N ASP A 345 -8.57 9.38 15.52
CA ASP A 345 -9.75 10.05 14.95
C ASP A 345 -11.07 9.43 15.45
N ARG A 346 -11.16 8.09 15.54
CA ARG A 346 -12.32 7.38 16.12
C ARG A 346 -12.48 7.68 17.60
N ASP A 347 -11.38 7.69 18.35
CA ASP A 347 -11.42 7.90 19.80
C ASP A 347 -11.88 9.34 20.15
N THR A 348 -11.50 10.34 19.34
CA THR A 348 -12.01 11.72 19.47
C THR A 348 -13.50 11.87 19.13
N ASP A 349 -14.11 10.93 18.42
CA ASP A 349 -15.55 10.96 18.06
C ASP A 349 -16.45 10.30 19.14
N THR A 350 -15.84 9.73 20.20
CA THR A 350 -16.55 9.10 21.33
C THR A 350 -16.85 10.03 22.51
N SER A 351 -16.44 11.31 22.45
CA SER A 351 -16.88 12.32 23.42
C SER A 351 -18.28 12.82 23.08
N GLU A 352 -19.24 12.52 23.98
CA GLU A 352 -20.69 12.69 23.86
C GLU A 352 -21.22 13.85 22.99
N PRO A 353 -22.25 13.62 22.15
CA PRO A 353 -23.00 14.71 21.54
C PRO A 353 -23.86 15.41 22.60
N VAL A 354 -23.69 16.72 22.71
CA VAL A 354 -24.53 17.64 23.49
C VAL A 354 -26.01 17.39 23.16
N ALA A 355 -26.75 16.94 24.17
CA ALA A 355 -28.15 16.53 24.07
C ALA A 355 -29.06 17.64 23.51
N LYS A 356 -29.72 17.36 22.38
CA LYS A 356 -30.95 18.06 21.98
C LYS A 356 -32.11 17.50 22.82
N GLN A 357 -32.73 18.36 23.62
CA GLN A 357 -33.96 18.06 24.37
C GLN A 357 -35.12 17.76 23.42
N ALA A 358 -35.82 16.63 23.65
CA ALA A 358 -37.18 16.36 23.19
C ALA A 358 -37.83 15.26 24.08
N PRO A 359 -39.17 15.16 24.17
CA PRO A 359 -39.88 15.02 25.44
C PRO A 359 -40.19 13.59 25.90
N LYS A 360 -40.42 13.46 27.22
CA LYS A 360 -40.79 12.24 27.97
C LYS A 360 -41.99 11.48 27.39
N PRO A 361 -41.93 10.14 27.39
CA PRO A 361 -43.09 9.27 27.54
C PRO A 361 -43.16 8.63 28.94
N ALA A 362 -44.39 8.34 29.37
CA ALA A 362 -44.79 7.83 30.68
C ALA A 362 -44.45 6.33 30.90
N PRO A 363 -44.49 5.83 32.16
CA PRO A 363 -43.82 4.59 32.55
C PRO A 363 -44.73 3.34 32.51
N PRO A 364 -44.13 2.13 32.42
CA PRO A 364 -44.71 0.95 33.04
C PRO A 364 -43.78 0.28 34.06
N THR A 365 -44.42 -0.58 34.85
CA THR A 365 -44.18 -1.11 36.19
C THR A 365 -43.11 -2.21 36.37
N PRO A 366 -42.73 -2.57 37.62
CA PRO A 366 -41.48 -3.26 37.96
C PRO A 366 -41.63 -4.75 38.36
N SER A 367 -40.56 -5.54 38.20
CA SER A 367 -40.10 -6.65 39.07
C SER A 367 -39.03 -7.54 38.38
N PRO A 368 -38.26 -8.40 39.09
CA PRO A 368 -37.46 -8.10 40.28
C PRO A 368 -36.05 -8.77 40.24
N ALA A 369 -35.16 -8.25 41.09
CA ALA A 369 -34.06 -8.91 41.83
C ALA A 369 -33.28 -10.11 41.25
N SER A 370 -31.96 -9.97 41.21
CA SER A 370 -30.92 -10.88 41.76
C SER A 370 -29.55 -10.40 41.25
N ALA A 371 -28.40 -10.54 41.92
CA ALA A 371 -28.00 -10.67 43.31
C ALA A 371 -26.51 -10.30 43.31
N LYS A 372 -26.03 -9.59 44.34
CA LYS A 372 -24.60 -9.35 44.54
C LYS A 372 -23.88 -10.65 44.91
N VAL A 373 -22.72 -10.90 44.30
CA VAL A 373 -21.70 -11.80 44.87
C VAL A 373 -20.39 -11.03 45.00
N VAL A 374 -19.80 -11.23 46.18
CA VAL A 374 -18.63 -10.58 46.77
C VAL A 374 -17.35 -11.21 46.22
N GLY A 375 -16.28 -10.40 46.19
CA GLY A 375 -15.06 -10.67 45.46
C GLY A 375 -14.09 -11.67 46.09
N GLU A 376 -12.97 -11.87 45.40
CA GLU A 376 -11.76 -12.51 45.91
C GLU A 376 -10.52 -12.02 45.13
N ALA A 377 -9.37 -12.25 45.74
CA ALA A 377 -8.17 -11.43 45.74
C ALA A 377 -7.27 -11.50 44.49
N ARG A 378 -6.51 -10.40 44.27
CA ARG A 378 -5.36 -10.31 43.35
C ARG A 378 -4.14 -11.04 43.92
N PRO A 379 -3.37 -11.80 43.12
CA PRO A 379 -1.96 -12.07 43.39
C PRO A 379 -1.03 -11.05 42.73
N GLN A 380 0.02 -10.68 43.45
CA GLN A 380 1.13 -9.81 43.01
C GLN A 380 2.08 -10.52 42.03
N PRO A 381 2.83 -9.77 41.20
CA PRO A 381 3.71 -10.33 40.17
C PRO A 381 5.03 -10.88 40.73
N SER A 382 5.43 -12.05 40.25
CA SER A 382 6.73 -12.68 40.51
C SER A 382 7.83 -12.04 39.66
N ALA A 383 9.02 -11.91 40.25
CA ALA A 383 10.19 -11.23 39.74
C ALA A 383 10.80 -11.92 38.49
N MET A 384 11.19 -11.10 37.50
CA MET A 384 11.98 -11.50 36.34
C MET A 384 13.43 -11.78 36.73
N VAL A 385 13.95 -12.94 36.31
CA VAL A 385 15.37 -13.29 36.32
C VAL A 385 15.97 -12.90 34.96
N PRO A 386 17.13 -12.22 34.89
CA PRO A 386 17.75 -11.84 33.62
C PRO A 386 18.56 -13.02 33.05
N PRO A 387 18.48 -13.32 31.74
CA PRO A 387 19.37 -14.29 31.13
C PRO A 387 20.75 -13.67 30.85
N THR A 388 21.78 -14.39 31.26
CA THR A 388 23.20 -14.09 31.10
C THR A 388 23.79 -14.84 29.89
N SER A 389 24.80 -14.21 29.29
CA SER A 389 25.83 -14.72 28.35
C SER A 389 25.43 -15.21 26.96
N ALA A 390 25.89 -14.45 25.96
CA ALA A 390 25.98 -14.84 24.56
C ALA A 390 27.21 -15.73 24.28
N PRO A 391 27.13 -16.59 23.25
CA PRO A 391 28.31 -16.89 22.45
C PRO A 391 28.06 -16.85 20.92
N GLY A 392 28.99 -16.20 20.20
CA GLY A 392 29.46 -16.69 18.89
C GLY A 392 28.90 -16.08 17.60
N GLY A 393 29.57 -15.03 17.10
CA GLY A 393 29.84 -14.78 15.66
C GLY A 393 28.66 -14.69 14.68
N MET A 394 28.02 -13.51 14.57
CA MET A 394 27.09 -13.20 13.48
C MET A 394 27.80 -13.01 12.13
N ALA A 395 27.27 -13.61 11.07
CA ALA A 395 27.59 -13.26 9.69
C ALA A 395 27.08 -11.82 9.38
N PRO A 396 27.84 -10.99 8.66
CA PRO A 396 27.54 -9.55 8.49
C PRO A 396 26.16 -9.23 7.90
N GLY A 397 25.59 -10.12 7.08
CA GLY A 397 24.27 -9.93 6.46
C GLY A 397 23.08 -10.21 7.39
N LEU A 398 23.21 -11.12 8.35
CA LEU A 398 22.11 -11.52 9.24
C LEU A 398 21.84 -10.47 10.34
N ALA A 399 22.85 -9.66 10.64
CA ALA A 399 22.71 -8.51 11.53
C ALA A 399 21.83 -7.40 10.93
N THR A 400 21.60 -7.37 9.61
CA THR A 400 20.87 -6.28 8.93
C THR A 400 19.35 -6.42 9.06
N LEU A 401 18.80 -7.63 8.93
CA LEU A 401 17.36 -7.90 9.11
C LEU A 401 16.85 -7.60 10.54
N LEU A 402 17.71 -7.75 11.57
CA LEU A 402 17.35 -7.48 12.97
C LEU A 402 17.73 -6.06 13.44
N ARG A 403 18.67 -5.36 12.77
CA ARG A 403 19.06 -3.98 13.12
C ARG A 403 18.07 -2.91 12.68
N MET A 404 17.06 -3.24 11.86
CA MET A 404 16.13 -2.25 11.29
C MET A 404 14.96 -1.83 12.21
N ASN A 405 15.11 -1.88 13.54
CA ASN A 405 14.39 -1.04 14.51
C ASN A 405 14.66 -1.51 15.94
N ALA A 406 15.61 -0.88 16.65
CA ALA A 406 15.78 -1.08 18.09
C ALA A 406 14.51 -0.67 18.89
N ASP A 407 13.58 0.06 18.25
CA ASP A 407 12.36 0.57 18.89
C ASP A 407 11.05 -0.08 18.40
N ARG A 408 11.06 -0.94 17.35
CA ARG A 408 9.88 -1.66 16.78
C ARG A 408 10.29 -2.91 15.96
N ILE A 409 10.52 -4.04 16.62
CA ILE A 409 10.95 -5.31 16.02
C ILE A 409 9.85 -5.90 15.10
N SER A 410 9.96 -5.76 13.77
CA SER A 410 9.03 -6.39 12.81
C SER A 410 9.68 -6.77 11.47
N ILE A 411 9.26 -7.88 10.85
CA ILE A 411 9.85 -8.44 9.62
C ILE A 411 9.13 -7.93 8.37
N PRO A 412 9.82 -7.32 7.39
CA PRO A 412 9.23 -6.99 6.08
C PRO A 412 8.97 -8.27 5.29
N LEU A 413 7.71 -8.55 4.96
CA LEU A 413 7.31 -9.77 4.24
C LEU A 413 6.41 -9.41 3.06
N SER A 414 6.64 -10.03 1.90
CA SER A 414 5.76 -9.94 0.74
C SER A 414 4.80 -11.13 0.71
N TRP A 415 3.50 -10.84 0.77
CA TRP A 415 2.42 -11.80 0.55
C TRP A 415 1.20 -11.10 -0.09
N ALA A 416 0.23 -11.87 -0.56
CA ALA A 416 -1.04 -11.33 -1.08
C ALA A 416 -1.94 -10.87 0.08
N ALA A 417 -1.52 -9.83 0.78
CA ALA A 417 -2.23 -9.28 1.93
C ALA A 417 -3.52 -8.60 1.53
N THR A 418 -4.46 -8.47 2.48
CA THR A 418 -5.74 -7.82 2.20
C THR A 418 -5.56 -6.37 1.78
N THR A 419 -6.51 -5.87 0.99
CA THR A 419 -6.58 -4.46 0.58
C THR A 419 -7.99 -3.94 0.78
N ARG A 420 -8.21 -2.65 0.56
CA ARG A 420 -9.58 -2.10 0.58
C ARG A 420 -10.46 -2.71 -0.50
N GLU A 421 -9.89 -3.06 -1.66
CA GLU A 421 -10.60 -3.71 -2.76
C GLU A 421 -10.74 -5.22 -2.55
N THR A 422 -9.89 -5.82 -1.71
CA THR A 422 -9.90 -7.25 -1.37
C THR A 422 -9.79 -7.41 0.15
N PRO A 423 -10.84 -7.07 0.92
CA PRO A 423 -10.77 -6.99 2.39
C PRO A 423 -10.77 -8.35 3.09
N HIS A 424 -10.82 -9.44 2.32
CA HIS A 424 -10.89 -10.81 2.84
C HIS A 424 -9.57 -11.54 2.57
N ALA A 425 -9.06 -12.20 3.60
CA ALA A 425 -7.85 -13.00 3.51
C ALA A 425 -8.08 -14.19 2.57
N ASN A 426 -7.08 -14.51 1.75
CA ASN A 426 -6.99 -15.79 1.07
C ASN A 426 -6.14 -16.71 1.94
N LEU A 427 -6.76 -17.71 2.58
CA LEU A 427 -6.13 -18.54 3.62
C LEU A 427 -4.68 -18.93 3.27
N GLY A 428 -4.47 -19.46 2.06
CA GLY A 428 -3.16 -19.95 1.65
C GLY A 428 -2.05 -18.88 1.67
N ASP A 429 -2.29 -17.72 1.08
CA ASP A 429 -1.27 -16.66 1.01
C ASP A 429 -1.15 -15.92 2.36
N THR A 430 -2.25 -15.77 3.10
CA THR A 430 -2.27 -15.10 4.41
C THR A 430 -1.54 -15.91 5.48
N LEU A 431 -1.53 -17.25 5.38
CA LEU A 431 -0.72 -18.12 6.25
C LEU A 431 0.78 -17.80 6.15
N SER A 432 1.26 -17.17 5.07
CA SER A 432 2.64 -16.68 4.96
C SER A 432 3.03 -15.82 6.16
N ALA A 433 2.16 -14.87 6.53
CA ALA A 433 2.43 -13.94 7.62
C ALA A 433 2.46 -14.65 8.97
N LEU A 434 1.55 -15.60 9.19
CA LEU A 434 1.48 -16.39 10.41
C LEU A 434 2.71 -17.29 10.58
N MET A 435 3.10 -18.03 9.54
CA MET A 435 4.24 -18.95 9.62
C MET A 435 5.54 -18.20 9.95
N VAL A 436 5.77 -17.06 9.31
CA VAL A 436 6.98 -16.26 9.51
C VAL A 436 6.99 -15.59 10.88
N ALA A 437 5.87 -14.98 11.28
CA ALA A 437 5.78 -14.30 12.58
C ALA A 437 5.89 -15.30 13.75
N GLY A 438 5.22 -16.45 13.64
CA GLY A 438 5.26 -17.50 14.65
C GLY A 438 6.66 -18.11 14.81
N MET A 439 7.36 -18.39 13.70
CA MET A 439 8.70 -18.97 13.78
C MET A 439 9.76 -17.99 14.26
N ALA A 440 9.65 -16.71 13.91
CA ALA A 440 10.60 -15.69 14.35
C ALA A 440 10.27 -15.07 15.71
N GLY A 441 9.05 -15.29 16.24
CA GLY A 441 8.60 -14.71 17.50
C GLY A 441 8.46 -13.19 17.48
N VAL A 442 8.32 -12.59 16.30
CA VAL A 442 8.19 -11.14 16.10
C VAL A 442 7.15 -10.89 15.01
N THR A 443 6.47 -9.75 15.09
CA THR A 443 5.39 -9.45 14.13
C THR A 443 5.95 -9.22 12.72
N VAL A 444 5.12 -9.38 11.69
CA VAL A 444 5.49 -9.08 10.29
C VAL A 444 4.79 -7.81 9.84
N ARG A 445 5.40 -7.10 8.91
CA ARG A 445 4.81 -5.96 8.22
C ARG A 445 4.79 -6.20 6.72
N ARG A 446 3.70 -5.81 6.07
CA ARG A 446 3.56 -5.95 4.62
C ARG A 446 4.64 -5.16 3.89
N ALA A 447 5.26 -5.83 2.92
CA ALA A 447 6.15 -5.24 1.94
C ALA A 447 5.61 -5.49 0.52
N GLY A 448 5.53 -4.44 -0.29
CA GLY A 448 5.07 -4.53 -1.67
C GLY A 448 5.99 -5.44 -2.51
N PHE A 449 5.44 -6.06 -3.56
CA PHE A 449 6.21 -7.02 -4.39
C PHE A 449 7.36 -6.35 -5.16
N ASP A 450 7.29 -5.04 -5.37
CA ASP A 450 8.31 -4.22 -6.04
C ASP A 450 8.95 -3.15 -5.14
N GLN A 451 8.70 -3.21 -3.83
CA GLN A 451 9.23 -2.22 -2.88
C GLN A 451 10.76 -2.37 -2.77
N PRO A 452 11.57 -1.30 -2.93
CA PRO A 452 13.03 -1.40 -2.99
C PRO A 452 13.68 -1.54 -1.60
N ILE A 453 13.20 -2.48 -0.78
CA ILE A 453 13.71 -2.76 0.57
C ILE A 453 14.14 -4.23 0.69
N GLU A 454 14.95 -4.54 1.70
CA GLU A 454 15.18 -5.91 2.13
C GLU A 454 13.89 -6.51 2.70
N ARG A 455 13.48 -7.69 2.19
CA ARG A 455 12.24 -8.34 2.60
C ARG A 455 12.24 -9.83 2.33
N MET A 456 11.37 -10.54 3.04
CA MET A 456 11.20 -11.97 2.90
C MET A 456 10.02 -12.33 1.98
N VAL A 457 10.10 -13.49 1.36
CA VAL A 457 9.07 -14.07 0.49
C VAL A 457 8.95 -15.54 0.86
N ALA A 458 7.83 -15.93 1.49
CA ALA A 458 7.74 -17.22 2.17
C ALA A 458 6.73 -18.19 1.53
N VAL A 459 5.43 -17.90 1.59
CA VAL A 459 4.39 -18.84 1.12
C VAL A 459 3.71 -18.32 -0.14
N GLY A 460 3.24 -19.23 -1.00
CA GLY A 460 2.45 -18.92 -2.19
C GLY A 460 3.23 -18.96 -3.50
N THR A 461 2.53 -18.67 -4.60
CA THR A 461 3.15 -18.61 -5.95
C THR A 461 3.36 -17.15 -6.32
N ILE A 462 4.26 -16.48 -5.59
CA ILE A 462 4.44 -15.02 -5.69
C ILE A 462 5.87 -14.61 -6.03
N GLY A 463 6.82 -15.56 -6.03
CA GLY A 463 8.24 -15.28 -6.28
C GLY A 463 8.52 -14.67 -7.65
N HIS A 464 7.68 -14.99 -8.65
CA HIS A 464 7.80 -14.46 -10.01
C HIS A 464 7.42 -12.97 -10.14
N ASN A 465 6.70 -12.39 -9.17
CA ASN A 465 6.32 -10.97 -9.18
C ASN A 465 7.29 -10.08 -8.41
N GLN A 466 8.33 -10.65 -7.80
CA GLN A 466 9.23 -9.92 -6.91
C GLN A 466 10.32 -9.21 -7.70
N ARG A 467 10.53 -7.92 -7.40
CA ARG A 467 11.61 -7.10 -7.98
C ARG A 467 12.03 -5.99 -7.04
N ASN A 468 13.20 -5.40 -7.27
CA ASN A 468 13.83 -4.33 -6.50
C ASN A 468 14.24 -4.76 -5.09
N GLY A 469 15.31 -4.14 -4.58
CA GLY A 469 15.78 -4.35 -3.20
C GLY A 469 16.44 -5.73 -3.00
N SER A 470 16.44 -6.20 -1.76
CA SER A 470 17.01 -7.49 -1.37
C SER A 470 15.91 -8.48 -0.97
N LEU A 471 15.95 -9.69 -1.54
CA LEU A 471 14.87 -10.67 -1.45
C LEU A 471 15.34 -11.95 -0.79
N HIS A 472 14.70 -12.33 0.32
CA HIS A 472 14.97 -13.58 1.03
C HIS A 472 13.86 -14.59 0.73
N PHE A 473 14.14 -15.57 -0.12
CA PHE A 473 13.16 -16.58 -0.52
C PHE A 473 13.26 -17.79 0.42
N TRP A 474 12.12 -18.14 1.04
CA TRP A 474 12.02 -19.28 1.94
C TRP A 474 10.70 -20.02 1.73
N GLY A 475 10.69 -20.93 0.75
CA GLY A 475 9.57 -21.84 0.48
C GLY A 475 8.56 -21.36 -0.57
N THR A 476 8.74 -20.16 -1.13
CA THR A 476 7.83 -19.62 -2.15
C THR A 476 8.00 -20.36 -3.48
N GLY A 477 6.91 -20.42 -4.24
CA GLY A 477 6.90 -20.88 -5.63
C GLY A 477 7.12 -19.76 -6.65
N VAL A 478 7.61 -20.13 -7.83
CA VAL A 478 7.84 -19.26 -9.00
C VAL A 478 7.06 -19.82 -10.19
N ASP A 479 6.36 -18.95 -10.92
CA ASP A 479 5.71 -19.30 -12.18
C ASP A 479 6.68 -18.94 -13.31
N ALA A 480 7.15 -19.95 -14.04
CA ALA A 480 8.15 -19.78 -15.09
C ALA A 480 7.66 -18.96 -16.29
N GLU A 481 6.34 -18.92 -16.50
CA GLU A 481 5.72 -18.21 -17.63
C GLU A 481 5.56 -16.72 -17.35
N ARG A 482 5.74 -16.27 -16.10
CA ARG A 482 5.50 -14.88 -15.70
C ARG A 482 6.79 -14.09 -15.58
N ASN A 483 6.77 -12.90 -16.14
CA ASN A 483 7.88 -11.97 -16.09
C ASN A 483 7.66 -10.91 -14.99
N PRO A 484 8.64 -10.70 -14.09
CA PRO A 484 8.53 -9.74 -12.99
C PRO A 484 8.52 -8.27 -13.42
N VAL A 485 8.95 -7.95 -14.65
CA VAL A 485 9.08 -6.59 -15.17
C VAL A 485 7.89 -6.23 -16.05
N ASP A 486 7.60 -7.07 -17.05
CA ASP A 486 6.51 -6.87 -18.00
C ASP A 486 5.56 -8.08 -18.03
N PRO A 487 4.37 -7.99 -17.42
CA PRO A 487 3.40 -9.09 -17.37
C PRO A 487 2.91 -9.59 -18.74
N LEU A 488 3.14 -8.85 -19.83
CA LEU A 488 2.79 -9.26 -21.19
C LEU A 488 3.84 -10.17 -21.83
N VAL A 489 5.07 -10.15 -21.30
CA VAL A 489 6.17 -11.00 -21.77
C VAL A 489 6.14 -12.32 -21.01
N ARG A 490 6.18 -13.43 -21.76
CA ARG A 490 6.31 -14.75 -21.17
C ARG A 490 7.76 -15.06 -20.82
N GLY A 491 7.94 -15.79 -19.75
CA GLY A 491 9.25 -16.23 -19.28
C GLY A 491 9.76 -15.38 -18.14
N TYR A 492 10.14 -16.06 -17.06
CA TYR A 492 10.79 -15.43 -15.93
C TYR A 492 12.19 -14.94 -16.32
N VAL A 493 12.50 -13.70 -15.95
CA VAL A 493 13.83 -13.11 -16.07
C VAL A 493 14.25 -12.56 -14.72
N ARG A 494 15.56 -12.58 -14.44
CA ARG A 494 16.11 -11.93 -13.24
C ARG A 494 15.98 -10.40 -13.40
N PRO A 495 15.24 -9.69 -12.54
CA PRO A 495 15.20 -8.23 -12.60
C PRO A 495 16.57 -7.65 -12.23
N ALA A 496 17.00 -6.62 -12.97
CA ALA A 496 18.35 -6.07 -12.89
C ALA A 496 18.69 -5.48 -11.51
N ASP A 497 17.75 -4.76 -10.89
CA ASP A 497 17.96 -4.03 -9.64
C ASP A 497 17.58 -4.85 -8.39
N THR A 498 17.74 -6.17 -8.45
CA THR A 498 17.26 -7.09 -7.40
C THR A 498 18.34 -8.05 -6.94
N GLN A 499 18.62 -8.03 -5.64
CA GLN A 499 19.48 -9.00 -4.99
C GLN A 499 18.63 -10.16 -4.47
N PHE A 500 19.02 -11.39 -4.83
CA PHE A 500 18.32 -12.60 -4.41
C PHE A 500 19.16 -13.40 -3.41
N HIS A 501 18.55 -13.73 -2.29
CA HIS A 501 19.05 -14.65 -1.27
C HIS A 501 18.07 -15.83 -1.20
N ILE A 502 18.40 -16.91 -1.90
CA ILE A 502 17.52 -18.08 -1.99
C ILE A 502 17.93 -19.06 -0.89
N HIS A 503 17.10 -19.19 0.15
CA HIS A 503 17.34 -20.10 1.28
C HIS A 503 16.63 -21.43 1.07
N ALA A 504 15.39 -21.38 0.59
CA ALA A 504 14.59 -22.54 0.19
C ALA A 504 13.53 -22.13 -0.82
N LEU A 505 13.05 -23.07 -1.63
CA LEU A 505 11.95 -22.85 -2.58
C LEU A 505 10.86 -23.91 -2.38
N ARG A 506 9.70 -23.71 -2.99
CA ARG A 506 8.63 -24.71 -2.89
C ARG A 506 9.02 -26.08 -3.49
N GLY A 507 9.81 -26.06 -4.57
CA GLY A 507 10.15 -27.26 -5.30
C GLY A 507 11.17 -27.07 -6.44
N PRO A 508 11.52 -28.17 -7.13
CA PRO A 508 12.59 -28.19 -8.13
C PRO A 508 12.25 -27.44 -9.42
N ASN A 509 10.97 -27.21 -9.74
CA ASN A 509 10.62 -26.42 -10.92
C ASN A 509 10.87 -24.93 -10.65
N SER A 510 10.49 -24.45 -9.47
CA SER A 510 10.86 -23.10 -9.04
C SER A 510 12.39 -22.91 -9.02
N ALA A 511 13.12 -23.90 -8.51
CA ALA A 511 14.58 -23.89 -8.50
C ALA A 511 15.17 -23.83 -9.91
N ARG A 512 14.66 -24.65 -10.83
CA ARG A 512 15.08 -24.67 -12.23
C ARG A 512 14.86 -23.30 -12.89
N THR A 513 13.72 -22.67 -12.66
CA THR A 513 13.41 -21.33 -13.20
C THR A 513 14.42 -20.30 -12.73
N LEU A 514 14.72 -20.25 -11.42
CA LEU A 514 15.67 -19.26 -10.89
C LEU A 514 17.12 -19.57 -11.31
N ARG A 515 17.53 -20.84 -11.37
CA ARG A 515 18.84 -21.26 -11.89
C ARG A 515 19.02 -20.88 -13.36
N ALA A 516 17.99 -21.07 -14.19
CA ALA A 516 18.00 -20.67 -15.60
C ALA A 516 18.17 -19.15 -15.77
N ALA A 517 17.73 -18.36 -14.78
CA ALA A 517 17.94 -16.92 -14.71
C ALA A 517 19.28 -16.51 -14.04
N GLY A 518 20.20 -17.46 -13.81
CA GLY A 518 21.55 -17.22 -13.32
C GLY A 518 21.66 -16.98 -11.80
N MET A 519 20.71 -17.50 -11.00
CA MET A 519 20.76 -17.41 -9.54
C MET A 519 21.31 -18.70 -8.91
N GLU A 520 22.05 -18.52 -7.81
CA GLU A 520 22.43 -19.63 -6.93
C GLU A 520 21.21 -20.06 -6.10
N VAL A 521 20.91 -21.35 -6.12
CA VAL A 521 19.72 -21.91 -5.48
C VAL A 521 20.11 -23.23 -4.78
N PRO A 522 19.90 -23.37 -3.46
CA PRO A 522 20.10 -24.62 -2.75
C PRO A 522 19.00 -25.64 -3.09
N ASP A 523 19.32 -26.94 -3.01
CA ASP A 523 18.34 -28.03 -3.12
C ASP A 523 17.61 -28.25 -1.78
N ILE A 524 16.96 -27.19 -1.28
CA ILE A 524 16.12 -27.22 -0.07
C ILE A 524 14.72 -26.84 -0.51
N PHE A 525 13.79 -27.80 -0.42
CA PHE A 525 12.44 -27.67 -0.96
C PHE A 525 11.36 -27.93 0.07
N GLY A 526 10.28 -27.17 -0.02
CA GLY A 526 9.04 -27.40 0.73
C GLY A 526 8.21 -26.14 0.88
N ASP A 527 6.98 -26.31 1.35
CA ASP A 527 6.06 -25.20 1.65
C ASP A 527 6.05 -24.97 3.17
N PRO A 528 6.26 -23.72 3.66
CA PRO A 528 6.24 -23.43 5.09
C PRO A 528 4.93 -23.80 5.79
N VAL A 529 3.80 -23.84 5.08
CA VAL A 529 2.52 -24.29 5.64
C VAL A 529 2.57 -25.75 6.10
N TRP A 530 3.58 -26.52 5.70
CA TRP A 530 3.83 -27.85 6.26
C TRP A 530 3.94 -27.83 7.80
N MET A 531 4.53 -26.79 8.40
CA MET A 531 4.67 -26.71 9.86
C MET A 531 3.38 -26.24 10.57
N LEU A 532 2.29 -26.01 9.85
CA LEU A 532 1.03 -25.49 10.42
C LEU A 532 0.48 -26.33 11.59
N PRO A 533 0.53 -27.68 11.60
CA PRO A 533 0.07 -28.47 12.74
C PRO A 533 0.86 -28.24 14.03
N ARG A 534 2.10 -27.71 13.95
CA ARG A 534 2.87 -27.34 15.15
C ARG A 534 2.26 -26.13 15.83
N PHE A 535 1.78 -25.14 15.08
CA PHE A 535 1.05 -23.99 15.64
C PHE A 535 -0.40 -24.34 15.99
N TRP A 536 -1.06 -25.14 15.16
CA TRP A 536 -2.45 -25.53 15.31
C TRP A 536 -2.61 -27.06 15.26
N PRO A 537 -2.46 -27.77 16.38
CA PRO A 537 -2.55 -29.24 16.37
C PRO A 537 -3.92 -29.79 15.95
N MET A 538 -5.00 -29.05 16.18
CA MET A 538 -6.39 -29.37 15.78
C MET A 538 -6.88 -30.77 16.20
N LYS A 539 -6.34 -31.32 17.29
CA LYS A 539 -6.71 -32.67 17.80
C LYS A 539 -8.14 -32.72 18.33
N GLU A 540 -8.69 -31.56 18.68
CA GLU A 540 -10.04 -31.37 19.21
C GLU A 540 -11.13 -31.33 18.14
N VAL A 541 -10.77 -31.26 16.86
CA VAL A 541 -11.74 -31.07 15.77
C VAL A 541 -12.40 -32.40 15.39
N GLU A 542 -13.72 -32.48 15.57
CA GLU A 542 -14.50 -33.66 15.18
C GLU A 542 -14.68 -33.80 13.66
N LYS A 543 -14.66 -35.04 13.17
CA LYS A 543 -14.91 -35.35 11.76
C LYS A 543 -16.41 -35.35 11.46
N THR A 544 -16.90 -34.26 10.87
CA THR A 544 -18.33 -34.05 10.58
C THR A 544 -18.70 -34.33 9.13
N HIS A 545 -17.75 -34.23 8.20
CA HIS A 545 -18.00 -34.40 6.77
C HIS A 545 -17.18 -35.57 6.19
N ASP A 546 -17.73 -36.27 5.21
CA ASP A 546 -17.03 -37.34 4.50
C ASP A 546 -16.02 -36.79 3.49
N LEU A 547 -16.39 -35.72 2.78
CA LEU A 547 -15.55 -35.08 1.78
C LEU A 547 -15.61 -33.56 1.90
N GLY A 548 -14.44 -32.93 2.01
CA GLY A 548 -14.27 -31.50 1.74
C GLY A 548 -13.80 -31.26 0.31
N VAL A 549 -14.42 -30.30 -0.36
CA VAL A 549 -14.05 -29.87 -1.72
C VAL A 549 -13.57 -28.44 -1.61
N ILE A 550 -12.26 -28.21 -1.70
CA ILE A 550 -11.67 -26.87 -1.54
C ILE A 550 -11.45 -26.25 -2.91
N LEU A 551 -12.16 -25.16 -3.19
CA LEU A 551 -12.15 -24.50 -4.49
C LEU A 551 -10.98 -23.51 -4.61
N HIS A 552 -10.47 -23.35 -5.83
CA HIS A 552 -9.58 -22.24 -6.17
C HIS A 552 -10.38 -20.95 -6.28
N ILE A 553 -9.80 -19.82 -5.88
CA ILE A 553 -10.46 -18.51 -5.86
C ILE A 553 -11.09 -18.08 -7.20
N THR A 554 -10.59 -18.59 -8.33
CA THR A 554 -11.13 -18.29 -9.67
C THR A 554 -12.43 -19.02 -9.99
N GLU A 555 -12.79 -20.01 -9.19
CA GLU A 555 -13.99 -20.86 -9.35
C GLU A 555 -15.14 -20.41 -8.45
N LEU A 556 -14.92 -19.40 -7.61
CA LEU A 556 -15.93 -18.75 -6.78
C LEU A 556 -16.65 -17.64 -7.55
N GLU A 557 -17.92 -17.40 -7.24
CA GLU A 557 -18.71 -16.29 -7.82
C GLU A 557 -18.12 -14.91 -7.44
N ASP A 558 -17.59 -14.80 -6.22
CA ASP A 558 -16.99 -13.56 -5.70
C ASP A 558 -15.81 -13.88 -4.75
N ARG A 559 -15.11 -12.84 -4.28
CA ARG A 559 -13.96 -12.90 -3.37
C ARG A 559 -14.35 -12.61 -1.92
N THR A 560 -15.50 -13.12 -1.48
CA THR A 560 -16.02 -12.96 -0.12
C THR A 560 -16.05 -14.30 0.62
N PRO A 561 -16.08 -14.34 1.96
CA PRO A 561 -16.16 -15.59 2.74
C PRO A 561 -17.43 -16.40 2.47
N GLU A 562 -18.53 -15.73 2.09
CA GLU A 562 -19.83 -16.33 1.80
C GLU A 562 -19.95 -16.80 0.35
N ALA A 563 -18.97 -16.47 -0.50
CA ALA A 563 -19.02 -16.81 -1.92
C ALA A 563 -19.12 -18.33 -2.12
N THR A 564 -19.99 -18.71 -3.06
CA THR A 564 -20.20 -20.09 -3.48
C THR A 564 -19.50 -20.34 -4.82
N ALA A 565 -19.48 -21.60 -5.23
CA ALA A 565 -18.95 -21.98 -6.53
C ALA A 565 -19.76 -21.33 -7.67
N LYS A 566 -19.07 -20.98 -8.77
CA LYS A 566 -19.73 -20.46 -9.96
C LYS A 566 -20.81 -21.41 -10.47
N ALA A 567 -22.01 -20.88 -10.72
CA ALA A 567 -23.18 -21.67 -11.13
C ALA A 567 -22.95 -22.44 -12.44
N SER A 568 -22.07 -21.93 -13.31
CA SER A 568 -21.66 -22.57 -14.56
C SER A 568 -20.81 -23.85 -14.36
N LEU A 569 -20.23 -24.03 -13.18
CA LEU A 569 -19.34 -25.15 -12.86
C LEU A 569 -20.14 -26.31 -12.27
N ARG A 570 -20.77 -27.10 -13.15
CA ARG A 570 -21.68 -28.19 -12.76
C ARG A 570 -21.05 -29.25 -11.85
N ARG A 571 -19.72 -29.37 -11.84
CA ARG A 571 -18.98 -30.29 -10.97
C ARG A 571 -19.23 -30.08 -9.47
N TYR A 572 -19.66 -28.89 -9.05
CA TYR A 572 -19.92 -28.59 -7.64
C TYR A 572 -21.36 -28.85 -7.20
N GLY A 573 -22.21 -29.36 -8.10
CA GLY A 573 -23.56 -29.77 -7.74
C GLY A 573 -23.54 -30.97 -6.78
N VAL A 574 -24.01 -30.76 -5.55
CA VAL A 574 -24.14 -31.81 -4.52
C VAL A 574 -25.60 -32.29 -4.48
N PRO A 575 -25.89 -33.54 -4.88
CA PRO A 575 -27.24 -34.11 -4.78
C PRO A 575 -27.70 -34.26 -3.32
N ASP A 576 -29.01 -34.31 -3.08
CA ASP A 576 -29.58 -34.43 -1.74
C ASP A 576 -29.05 -35.63 -0.94
N ALA A 577 -28.76 -36.76 -1.60
CA ALA A 577 -28.18 -37.95 -0.97
C ALA A 577 -26.81 -37.72 -0.30
N PHE A 578 -26.10 -36.66 -0.70
CA PHE A 578 -24.79 -36.28 -0.18
C PHE A 578 -24.81 -34.97 0.64
N LYS A 579 -25.99 -34.38 0.83
CA LYS A 579 -26.18 -33.14 1.58
C LYS A 579 -25.77 -33.36 3.05
N GLY A 580 -24.96 -32.45 3.59
CA GLY A 580 -24.37 -32.58 4.92
C GLY A 580 -23.18 -33.55 5.02
N ARG A 581 -22.96 -34.43 4.03
CA ARG A 581 -21.77 -35.30 3.94
C ARG A 581 -20.64 -34.66 3.14
N ILE A 582 -20.98 -33.84 2.15
CA ILE A 582 -20.02 -33.12 1.31
C ILE A 582 -20.02 -31.64 1.67
N ARG A 583 -18.84 -31.09 1.90
CA ARG A 583 -18.64 -29.67 2.22
C ARG A 583 -17.86 -28.98 1.11
N LEU A 584 -18.47 -28.00 0.46
CA LEU A 584 -17.74 -27.07 -0.41
C LEU A 584 -17.07 -26.01 0.48
N ILE A 585 -15.76 -25.84 0.33
CA ILE A 585 -14.95 -24.96 1.17
C ILE A 585 -14.34 -23.85 0.30
N ASN A 586 -14.73 -22.62 0.64
CA ASN A 586 -14.15 -21.39 0.14
C ASN A 586 -12.92 -21.01 0.99
N THR A 587 -11.81 -20.63 0.36
CA THR A 587 -10.56 -20.24 1.02
C THR A 587 -10.54 -18.80 1.53
N HIS A 588 -11.54 -17.98 1.19
CA HIS A 588 -11.69 -16.64 1.74
C HIS A 588 -12.24 -16.67 3.16
N CYS A 589 -11.69 -15.81 4.02
CA CYS A 589 -12.14 -15.62 5.39
C CYS A 589 -11.88 -14.17 5.84
N PRO A 590 -12.51 -13.70 6.93
CA PRO A 590 -12.08 -12.48 7.60
C PRO A 590 -10.57 -12.52 7.90
N PRO A 591 -9.85 -11.39 7.82
CA PRO A 591 -8.40 -11.36 7.97
C PRO A 591 -7.97 -11.36 9.46
N THR A 592 -8.38 -12.40 10.19
CA THR A 592 -7.98 -12.59 11.60
C THR A 592 -7.46 -14.00 11.84
N VAL A 593 -6.65 -14.16 12.88
CA VAL A 593 -6.08 -15.45 13.30
C VAL A 593 -7.17 -16.46 13.60
N GLU A 594 -8.23 -16.03 14.29
CA GLU A 594 -9.37 -16.86 14.68
C GLU A 594 -10.13 -17.34 13.43
N ALA A 595 -10.35 -16.46 12.47
CA ALA A 595 -11.04 -16.78 11.23
C ALA A 595 -10.23 -17.77 10.36
N MET A 596 -8.92 -17.56 10.26
CA MET A 596 -8.02 -18.51 9.60
C MET A 596 -7.99 -19.86 10.32
N ARG A 597 -7.89 -19.85 11.65
CA ARG A 597 -7.94 -21.06 12.48
C ARG A 597 -9.25 -21.81 12.29
N ALA A 598 -10.39 -21.10 12.27
CA ALA A 598 -11.70 -21.69 12.01
C ALA A 598 -11.79 -22.30 10.61
N LYS A 599 -11.18 -21.67 9.59
CA LYS A 599 -11.13 -22.22 8.24
C LYS A 599 -10.28 -23.48 8.15
N VAL A 600 -9.15 -23.53 8.86
CA VAL A 600 -8.34 -24.76 8.98
C VAL A 600 -9.12 -25.84 9.72
N ALA A 601 -9.84 -25.51 10.80
CA ALA A 601 -10.72 -26.45 11.49
C ALA A 601 -11.84 -26.98 10.56
N GLU A 602 -12.41 -26.15 9.69
CA GLU A 602 -13.37 -26.59 8.66
C GLU A 602 -12.75 -27.65 7.73
N ILE A 603 -11.52 -27.45 7.27
CA ILE A 603 -10.78 -28.44 6.46
C ILE A 603 -10.51 -29.70 7.28
N VAL A 604 -10.04 -29.56 8.52
CA VAL A 604 -9.72 -30.68 9.42
C VAL A 604 -10.98 -31.46 9.81
N SER A 605 -12.17 -30.87 9.78
CA SER A 605 -13.43 -31.58 10.03
C SER A 605 -13.82 -32.60 8.94
N CYS A 606 -13.10 -32.62 7.81
CA CYS A 606 -13.36 -33.54 6.70
C CYS A 606 -12.54 -34.83 6.83
N ARG A 607 -13.14 -35.97 6.45
CA ARG A 607 -12.46 -37.29 6.41
C ARG A 607 -11.58 -37.47 5.17
N ALA A 608 -11.90 -36.78 4.08
CA ALA A 608 -11.13 -36.72 2.86
C ALA A 608 -11.22 -35.33 2.23
N ILE A 609 -10.24 -34.94 1.42
CA ILE A 609 -10.20 -33.66 0.70
C ILE A 609 -9.96 -33.89 -0.80
N VAL A 610 -10.72 -33.19 -1.63
CA VAL A 610 -10.30 -32.91 -3.01
C VAL A 610 -10.18 -31.41 -3.22
N SER A 611 -9.17 -30.97 -3.95
CA SER A 611 -8.95 -29.54 -4.12
C SER A 611 -8.40 -29.16 -5.49
N THR A 612 -8.85 -28.02 -6.01
CA THR A 612 -8.21 -27.30 -7.13
C THR A 612 -7.19 -26.26 -6.64
N SER A 613 -7.11 -26.01 -5.33
CA SER A 613 -6.17 -25.08 -4.69
C SER A 613 -4.97 -25.81 -4.09
N LEU A 614 -3.76 -25.28 -4.29
CA LEU A 614 -2.52 -25.88 -3.75
C LEU A 614 -2.61 -26.02 -2.22
N HIS A 615 -2.90 -24.93 -1.51
CA HIS A 615 -2.93 -24.96 -0.06
C HIS A 615 -4.06 -25.83 0.50
N GLY A 616 -5.12 -26.09 -0.28
CA GLY A 616 -6.11 -27.11 0.09
C GLY A 616 -5.49 -28.51 0.21
N LEU A 617 -4.55 -28.84 -0.67
CA LEU A 617 -3.81 -30.11 -0.60
C LEU A 617 -2.66 -30.06 0.42
N VAL A 618 -1.87 -28.98 0.48
CA VAL A 618 -0.76 -28.86 1.45
C VAL A 618 -1.28 -28.97 2.87
N ILE A 619 -2.38 -28.29 3.20
CA ILE A 619 -3.02 -28.37 4.53
C ILE A 619 -3.54 -29.80 4.76
N ALA A 620 -4.21 -30.42 3.80
CA ALA A 620 -4.70 -31.79 3.97
C ALA A 620 -3.55 -32.79 4.24
N GLU A 621 -2.47 -32.72 3.47
CA GLU A 621 -1.30 -33.59 3.61
C GLU A 621 -0.64 -33.43 4.99
N THR A 622 -0.43 -32.20 5.47
CA THR A 622 0.25 -31.99 6.77
C THR A 622 -0.58 -32.45 7.97
N TYR A 623 -1.92 -32.37 7.89
CA TYR A 623 -2.81 -32.94 8.91
C TYR A 623 -3.09 -34.44 8.71
N GLY A 624 -2.47 -35.09 7.72
CA GLY A 624 -2.66 -36.51 7.43
C GLY A 624 -4.08 -36.86 6.95
N ILE A 625 -4.77 -35.91 6.30
CA ILE A 625 -6.11 -36.10 5.76
C ILE A 625 -5.98 -36.67 4.33
N PRO A 626 -6.62 -37.81 4.03
CA PRO A 626 -6.64 -38.35 2.67
C PRO A 626 -7.04 -37.31 1.64
N CYS A 627 -6.19 -37.07 0.63
CA CYS A 627 -6.50 -36.08 -0.39
C CYS A 627 -6.11 -36.45 -1.82
N ALA A 628 -6.76 -35.80 -2.78
CA ALA A 628 -6.40 -35.87 -4.20
C ALA A 628 -6.61 -34.53 -4.90
N TRP A 629 -5.80 -34.27 -5.94
CA TRP A 629 -5.98 -33.09 -6.78
C TRP A 629 -7.25 -33.21 -7.63
N PHE A 630 -8.14 -32.22 -7.58
CA PHE A 630 -9.39 -32.22 -8.36
C PHE A 630 -9.17 -31.57 -9.73
N ALA A 631 -8.46 -32.28 -10.62
CA ALA A 631 -8.10 -31.77 -11.94
C ALA A 631 -9.33 -31.31 -12.73
N THR A 632 -9.16 -30.30 -13.56
CA THR A 632 -10.25 -29.57 -14.22
C THR A 632 -10.42 -29.96 -15.68
N TYR A 633 -10.04 -31.19 -16.01
CA TYR A 633 -10.11 -31.83 -17.32
C TYR A 633 -10.42 -33.32 -17.13
N GLY A 634 -10.86 -33.98 -18.19
CA GLY A 634 -11.18 -35.40 -18.18
C GLY A 634 -12.67 -35.69 -17.98
N ASP A 635 -13.02 -36.98 -17.99
CA ASP A 635 -14.40 -37.42 -18.11
C ASP A 635 -15.00 -37.97 -16.81
N GLY A 636 -14.27 -37.88 -15.68
CA GLY A 636 -14.71 -38.32 -14.38
C GLY A 636 -14.04 -39.62 -13.94
N GLU A 637 -12.73 -39.59 -13.77
CA GLU A 637 -11.95 -40.77 -13.39
C GLU A 637 -10.75 -40.42 -12.53
N GLY A 638 -10.40 -41.36 -11.66
CA GLY A 638 -9.19 -41.27 -10.85
C GLY A 638 -7.93 -41.67 -11.64
N ARG A 639 -6.88 -40.86 -11.56
CA ARG A 639 -5.58 -41.11 -12.20
C ARG A 639 -4.42 -40.87 -11.24
N MET A 640 -3.41 -41.74 -11.33
CA MET A 640 -2.10 -41.48 -10.75
C MET A 640 -1.23 -40.81 -11.81
N LEU A 641 -0.98 -39.52 -11.65
CA LEU A 641 -0.26 -38.73 -12.63
C LEU A 641 1.23 -38.71 -12.28
N ASP A 642 2.07 -39.20 -13.17
CA ASP A 642 3.53 -39.07 -13.08
C ASP A 642 3.94 -37.59 -13.14
N LEU A 643 4.67 -37.13 -12.13
CA LEU A 643 5.14 -35.76 -11.97
C LEU A 643 6.30 -35.41 -12.91
N GLY A 644 7.11 -36.40 -13.30
CA GLY A 644 8.21 -36.27 -14.24
C GLY A 644 7.78 -36.32 -15.71
N ASN A 645 6.56 -36.80 -15.98
CA ASN A 645 6.01 -36.88 -17.32
C ASN A 645 5.41 -35.51 -17.76
N PRO A 646 5.99 -34.82 -18.76
CA PRO A 646 5.51 -33.52 -19.20
C PRO A 646 4.18 -33.58 -19.96
N GLN A 647 3.81 -34.73 -20.53
CA GLN A 647 2.53 -34.92 -21.23
C GLN A 647 1.34 -34.98 -20.26
N HIS A 648 1.56 -35.29 -18.99
CA HIS A 648 0.52 -35.18 -17.98
C HIS A 648 0.22 -33.71 -17.70
N GLN A 649 -1.05 -33.32 -17.83
CA GLN A 649 -1.51 -31.96 -17.57
C GLN A 649 -1.64 -31.75 -16.06
N ILE A 650 -0.56 -31.40 -15.38
CA ILE A 650 -0.55 -31.11 -13.94
C ILE A 650 -0.35 -29.61 -13.74
N ASP A 651 -1.17 -28.99 -12.89
CA ASP A 651 -0.96 -27.59 -12.50
C ASP A 651 0.47 -27.42 -11.96
N HIS A 652 1.19 -26.42 -12.47
CA HIS A 652 2.61 -26.25 -12.18
C HIS A 652 2.89 -26.13 -10.67
N ARG A 653 1.94 -25.58 -9.89
CA ARG A 653 2.05 -25.41 -8.43
C ARG A 653 2.04 -26.76 -7.72
N MET A 654 1.13 -27.64 -8.14
CA MET A 654 1.01 -29.00 -7.61
C MET A 654 2.26 -29.81 -7.99
N ARG A 655 2.67 -29.72 -9.26
CA ARG A 655 3.85 -30.44 -9.75
C ARG A 655 5.10 -30.05 -8.97
N ASP A 656 5.29 -28.75 -8.77
CA ASP A 656 6.43 -28.20 -8.07
C ASP A 656 6.48 -28.64 -6.60
N PHE A 657 5.37 -28.45 -5.85
CA PHE A 657 5.29 -28.87 -4.44
C PHE A 657 5.52 -30.37 -4.27
N TYR A 658 4.75 -31.23 -4.95
CA TYR A 658 4.83 -32.67 -4.75
C TYR A 658 6.19 -33.26 -5.16
N SER A 659 6.83 -32.70 -6.19
CA SER A 659 8.20 -33.09 -6.56
C SER A 659 9.20 -32.63 -5.50
N GLY A 660 9.01 -31.44 -4.90
CA GLY A 660 9.87 -30.90 -3.83
C GLY A 660 9.85 -31.74 -2.56
N VAL A 661 8.69 -32.29 -2.21
CA VAL A 661 8.52 -33.18 -1.04
C VAL A 661 8.78 -34.66 -1.37
N GLY A 662 9.41 -34.95 -2.52
CA GLY A 662 9.91 -36.28 -2.87
C GLY A 662 8.89 -37.26 -3.46
N ARG A 663 7.72 -36.80 -3.91
CA ARG A 663 6.80 -37.68 -4.66
C ARG A 663 7.22 -37.78 -6.13
N THR A 664 6.94 -38.95 -6.71
CA THR A 664 7.05 -39.19 -8.16
C THR A 664 5.69 -39.15 -8.86
N THR A 665 4.59 -39.29 -8.11
CA THR A 665 3.23 -39.28 -8.65
C THR A 665 2.29 -38.43 -7.80
N LEU A 666 1.27 -37.84 -8.45
CA LEU A 666 0.17 -37.14 -7.83
C LEU A 666 -1.15 -37.91 -8.02
N SER A 667 -1.84 -38.21 -6.93
CA SER A 667 -3.21 -38.73 -6.99
C SER A 667 -4.16 -37.61 -7.43
N SER A 668 -4.93 -37.85 -8.48
CA SER A 668 -5.88 -36.88 -9.02
C SER A 668 -7.21 -37.54 -9.38
N TYR A 669 -8.29 -36.79 -9.22
CA TYR A 669 -9.56 -37.09 -9.86
C TYR A 669 -9.78 -36.10 -11.01
N CYS A 670 -9.79 -36.61 -12.23
CA CYS A 670 -9.83 -35.84 -13.47
C CYS A 670 -11.28 -35.69 -13.95
N LEU A 671 -11.83 -34.50 -13.77
CA LEU A 671 -13.18 -34.16 -14.23
C LEU A 671 -13.23 -32.73 -14.78
N ASP A 672 -13.72 -32.59 -16.01
CA ASP A 672 -14.00 -31.29 -16.62
C ASP A 672 -15.03 -30.48 -15.82
N ARG A 673 -14.88 -29.15 -15.82
CA ARG A 673 -15.72 -28.26 -14.99
C ARG A 673 -17.19 -28.25 -15.37
N SER A 674 -17.51 -28.55 -16.63
CA SER A 674 -18.88 -28.57 -17.15
C SER A 674 -19.66 -29.83 -16.78
N LYS A 675 -18.99 -30.86 -16.24
CA LYS A 675 -19.59 -32.17 -15.96
C LYS A 675 -20.00 -32.31 -14.50
N PRO A 676 -21.10 -33.01 -14.19
CA PRO A 676 -21.48 -33.32 -12.81
C PRO A 676 -20.49 -34.31 -12.19
N THR A 677 -20.32 -34.23 -10.87
CA THR A 677 -19.39 -35.11 -10.13
C THR A 677 -20.10 -36.37 -9.66
N ASP A 678 -19.50 -37.52 -9.95
CA ASP A 678 -19.80 -38.76 -9.24
C ASP A 678 -19.07 -38.76 -7.89
N TRP A 679 -19.78 -38.33 -6.85
CA TRP A 679 -19.22 -38.17 -5.51
C TRP A 679 -18.80 -39.49 -4.86
N ALA A 680 -19.47 -40.59 -5.19
CA ALA A 680 -19.11 -41.91 -4.67
C ALA A 680 -17.79 -42.39 -5.28
N ALA A 681 -17.60 -42.18 -6.58
CA ALA A 681 -16.34 -42.48 -7.27
C ALA A 681 -15.18 -41.63 -6.74
N VAL A 682 -15.41 -40.33 -6.49
CA VAL A 682 -14.40 -39.44 -5.89
C VAL A 682 -13.97 -39.95 -4.50
N LEU A 683 -14.93 -40.21 -3.61
CA LEU A 683 -14.65 -40.72 -2.26
C LEU A 683 -13.88 -42.05 -2.30
N SER A 684 -14.34 -42.99 -3.13
CA SER A 684 -13.69 -44.29 -3.33
C SER A 684 -12.25 -44.13 -3.80
N TRP A 685 -12.00 -43.23 -4.77
CA TRP A 685 -10.67 -42.97 -5.28
C TRP A 685 -9.73 -42.40 -4.21
N VAL A 686 -10.15 -41.35 -3.51
CA VAL A 686 -9.30 -40.67 -2.51
C VAL A 686 -8.90 -41.64 -1.41
N HIS A 687 -9.86 -42.39 -0.84
CA HIS A 687 -9.58 -43.38 0.19
C HIS A 687 -8.73 -44.55 -0.31
N GLY A 688 -8.97 -45.02 -1.54
CA GLY A 688 -8.24 -46.18 -2.08
C GLY A 688 -6.79 -45.87 -2.47
N LYS A 689 -6.51 -44.64 -2.93
CA LYS A 689 -5.24 -44.30 -3.59
C LYS A 689 -4.35 -43.36 -2.81
N TRP A 690 -4.88 -42.53 -1.91
CA TRP A 690 -4.03 -41.67 -1.10
C TRP A 690 -3.11 -42.51 -0.22
N ARG A 691 -1.89 -42.02 -0.02
CA ARG A 691 -0.90 -42.56 0.91
C ARG A 691 -0.34 -41.38 1.68
N PRO A 692 -0.12 -41.48 3.00
CA PRO A 692 0.50 -40.41 3.77
C PRO A 692 1.81 -39.93 3.14
N LEU A 693 2.03 -38.62 3.14
CA LEU A 693 3.28 -38.01 2.69
C LEU A 693 4.31 -38.06 3.81
N SER A 694 5.49 -38.60 3.50
CA SER A 694 6.65 -38.59 4.39
C SER A 694 7.60 -37.49 3.92
N TYR A 695 7.65 -36.38 4.64
CA TYR A 695 8.50 -35.23 4.33
C TYR A 695 9.28 -34.82 5.58
N ASP A 696 10.60 -34.70 5.46
CA ASP A 696 11.48 -34.19 6.51
C ASP A 696 11.56 -32.66 6.38
N ASP A 697 10.94 -31.96 7.33
CA ASP A 697 10.89 -30.50 7.34
C ASP A 697 12.11 -29.83 7.97
N ARG A 698 13.03 -30.59 8.59
CA ARG A 698 14.22 -30.05 9.26
C ARG A 698 15.12 -29.24 8.32
N PRO A 699 15.40 -29.65 7.06
CA PRO A 699 16.14 -28.82 6.13
C PRO A 699 15.47 -27.47 5.85
N LEU A 700 14.14 -27.46 5.69
CA LEU A 700 13.37 -26.24 5.45
C LEU A 700 13.40 -25.31 6.68
N ILE A 701 13.25 -25.87 7.89
CA ILE A 701 13.31 -25.10 9.14
C ILE A 701 14.71 -24.51 9.34
N ARG A 702 15.78 -25.28 9.08
CA ARG A 702 17.17 -24.79 9.19
C ARG A 702 17.51 -23.71 8.16
N ALA A 703 16.84 -23.73 7.01
CA ALA A 703 16.97 -22.70 5.99
C ALA A 703 16.16 -21.43 6.31
N PHE A 704 15.42 -21.38 7.42
CA PHE A 704 14.75 -20.16 7.82
C PHE A 704 15.78 -19.05 8.08
N PRO A 705 15.67 -17.88 7.44
CA PRO A 705 16.75 -16.90 7.40
C PRO A 705 16.82 -15.99 8.64
N LEU A 706 16.15 -16.34 9.73
CA LEU A 706 16.08 -15.55 10.96
C LEU A 706 16.26 -16.46 12.19
N PRO A 707 16.63 -15.92 13.36
CA PRO A 707 16.61 -16.69 14.59
C PRO A 707 15.21 -17.26 14.86
N LEU A 708 15.17 -18.53 15.24
CA LEU A 708 13.93 -19.19 15.62
C LEU A 708 13.57 -18.84 17.06
N ALA A 709 12.34 -18.39 17.26
CA ALA A 709 11.73 -18.25 18.59
C ALA A 709 11.07 -19.54 19.08
N VAL A 710 11.07 -20.57 18.23
CA VAL A 710 10.50 -21.89 18.48
C VAL A 710 11.59 -22.95 18.44
N SER A 711 11.45 -24.01 19.22
CA SER A 711 12.37 -25.15 19.16
C SER A 711 12.04 -26.03 17.95
N PRO A 712 12.96 -26.27 17.00
CA PRO A 712 12.72 -27.10 15.82
C PRO A 712 12.23 -28.52 16.12
N ASP A 713 12.61 -29.05 17.28
CA ASP A 713 12.34 -30.43 17.69
C ASP A 713 11.01 -30.57 18.45
N GLU A 714 10.38 -29.46 18.85
CA GLU A 714 9.08 -29.48 19.51
C GLU A 714 7.94 -29.73 18.52
N MET A 715 6.99 -30.56 18.94
CA MET A 715 5.81 -30.91 18.14
C MET A 715 4.69 -29.88 18.24
N THR A 716 4.78 -28.95 19.19
CA THR A 716 3.83 -27.86 19.40
C THR A 716 4.61 -26.57 19.57
N TRP A 717 4.26 -25.56 18.80
CA TRP A 717 4.89 -24.24 18.83
C TRP A 717 3.89 -23.22 19.37
N PRO A 718 4.33 -22.33 20.29
CA PRO A 718 3.48 -21.24 20.75
C PRO A 718 3.20 -20.27 19.60
N LEU A 719 1.99 -19.69 19.60
CA LEU A 719 1.62 -18.60 18.72
C LEU A 719 1.06 -17.45 19.56
N PRO A 720 1.93 -16.58 20.11
CA PRO A 720 1.49 -15.55 21.05
C PRO A 720 0.58 -14.51 20.38
N ALA A 721 -0.58 -14.26 20.98
CA ALA A 721 -1.59 -13.33 20.46
C ALA A 721 -1.03 -11.92 20.26
N GLU A 722 -0.14 -11.48 21.17
CA GLU A 722 0.56 -10.21 21.09
C GLU A 722 1.46 -10.04 19.84
N ILE A 723 1.78 -11.13 19.13
CA ILE A 723 2.54 -11.11 17.88
C ILE A 723 1.60 -11.15 16.67
N VAL A 724 0.66 -12.08 16.68
CA VAL A 724 -0.18 -12.37 15.50
C VAL A 724 -1.38 -11.43 15.36
N ASP A 725 -1.93 -10.92 16.45
CA ASP A 725 -3.04 -9.94 16.42
C ASP A 725 -2.58 -8.55 15.96
N ARG A 726 -1.25 -8.33 15.95
CA ARG A 726 -0.63 -7.10 15.44
C ARG A 726 -0.36 -7.14 13.94
N ILE A 727 -0.59 -8.26 13.28
CA ILE A 727 -0.39 -8.41 11.84
C ILE A 727 -1.57 -7.77 11.10
N ASP A 728 -1.27 -6.83 10.21
CA ASP A 728 -2.23 -6.30 9.24
C ASP A 728 -2.27 -7.24 8.02
N TYR A 729 -3.17 -8.24 8.09
CA TYR A 729 -3.21 -9.43 7.23
C TYR A 729 -3.52 -9.21 5.75
#